data_AF-A0A6F8VHA5-F1
#
_entry.id   AF-A0A6F8VHA5-F1
#
_cell.length_a   1.000
_cell.length_b   1.000
_cell.length_c   1.000
_cell.angle_alpha   90.00
_cell.angle_beta   90.00
_cell.angle_gamma   90.00
#
_symmetry.space_group_name_H-M   'P 1'
#
loop_
_entity.id
_entity.type
_entity.pdbx_description
1 polymer ?
#
loop_
_entity_poly.entity_id
_entity_poly.type
_entity_poly.pdbx_seq_one_letter_code
_entity_poly.pdbx_strand_id
1 'polypeptide(L)'
;MGLRVVHRDFFDSYAGTALSAIADDAQTTRYTHDALGRPIGESVTLAGLSRTFATATCYDPATGLVASRTLADGQVLRSQRSTPAKGATLEALTLQLGWAAQLQDWLADHLSPRLGKTAGRWLPGQTLARDIAVHPFDGLTGYTAGNGIATRKTYDIAGRLTALEAAGIERRQYRYNTGPRIQEIDSSSPTAQPIKTAYRYTGFGRLAQHPDPENSATPQPLIRDPLGRLSQDTRYRYTYTPAGLLASVSDLSGNPIARYRYNSLDQRIAKTVGNQTTYTLWQQGKRVAEIDAAGRITSQYLYLTEGTRTLTLAKLESAANPDNPSHEARTLYIHSDQRGAPLAMTDQTRQTVWRADLTAWGTARPIGAGAASLGPATLNLRLPGQYYDAETGLHDNWHRTYDPNTGRYLQPDPLGYPDGPDAYLYAQGDPVNRADSSGMYAEDVHYYMTYFLALTAGLSANDAWIIATADQTVDNVNPYTDAYPSVAAGGNLDAREKYHFTQTSTAFNPNNRQVVKLNGYAINTSSPCLKAQFYGEYLHAYQDTYGHRDQDNVPYGTGGHAHVGTNPDMTYNHISIFGYWGGNEARTLLMERAAFAQIQRDWGVTAKDGRGNTITFTWLEVFLKEWNKVRDNNMKRIMLNEQLADLGLPKIPQYIAEAGLGCRLKYLRNAHLINAAGKATSDPQPNTPAPSSTPRRKEQQHALIDIQPTAIPAGLATACIHPRLLCRTARRMHSY
;
A
#
# COMPACT_ATOMS: atom_id res chain seq x y z
N MET A 1 27.51 -5.06 26.11
CA MET A 1 26.31 -5.80 26.59
C MET A 1 25.65 -6.43 25.36
N GLY A 2 25.14 -7.65 25.44
CA GLY A 2 24.57 -8.33 24.26
C GLY A 2 23.10 -7.99 24.03
N LEU A 3 22.74 -7.61 22.81
CA LEU A 3 21.35 -7.60 22.37
C LEU A 3 20.85 -9.04 22.26
N ARG A 4 20.08 -9.50 23.25
CA ARG A 4 19.16 -10.63 23.03
C ARG A 4 17.93 -10.10 22.30
N VAL A 5 17.95 -10.19 20.97
CA VAL A 5 16.71 -10.21 20.20
C VAL A 5 15.99 -11.51 20.60
N VAL A 6 14.97 -11.37 21.45
CA VAL A 6 14.07 -12.49 21.75
C VAL A 6 13.13 -12.61 20.56
N HIS A 7 13.51 -13.44 19.60
CA HIS A 7 12.55 -13.93 18.61
C HIS A 7 11.38 -14.57 19.36
N ARG A 8 10.17 -14.28 18.89
CA ARG A 8 8.99 -15.01 19.31
C ARG A 8 9.00 -16.34 18.59
N ASP A 9 8.86 -17.44 19.32
CA ASP A 9 8.80 -18.78 18.73
C ASP A 9 7.47 -18.97 18.00
N PHE A 10 7.42 -18.52 16.75
CA PHE A 10 6.33 -18.78 15.82
C PHE A 10 6.74 -19.88 14.85
N PHE A 11 5.75 -20.68 14.44
CA PHE A 11 5.91 -21.77 13.51
C PHE A 11 5.15 -21.44 12.23
N ASP A 12 5.87 -21.15 11.16
CA ASP A 12 5.29 -21.26 9.83
C ASP A 12 5.28 -22.73 9.36
N SER A 13 4.48 -23.02 8.34
CA SER A 13 4.37 -24.35 7.75
C SER A 13 4.00 -24.21 6.29
N TYR A 14 4.44 -25.15 5.46
CA TYR A 14 4.27 -25.09 4.00
C TYR A 14 3.64 -26.38 3.46
N ALA A 15 2.93 -26.26 2.35
CA ALA A 15 2.42 -27.37 1.54
C ALA A 15 3.05 -27.25 0.15
N GLY A 16 4.17 -27.95 -0.07
CA GLY A 16 5.08 -27.65 -1.17
C GLY A 16 5.73 -26.29 -0.94
N THR A 17 5.61 -25.38 -1.91
CA THR A 17 6.13 -24.00 -1.83
C THR A 17 5.14 -22.99 -1.25
N ALA A 18 3.86 -23.34 -1.08
CA ALA A 18 2.83 -22.44 -0.57
C ALA A 18 2.74 -22.50 0.96
N LEU A 19 2.64 -21.35 1.62
CA LEU A 19 2.41 -21.23 3.06
C LEU A 19 1.07 -21.91 3.44
N SER A 20 1.08 -22.86 4.36
CA SER A 20 -0.09 -23.61 4.82
C SER A 20 -0.54 -23.23 6.23
N ALA A 21 0.36 -22.70 7.08
CA ALA A 21 0.01 -22.13 8.37
C ALA A 21 1.04 -21.10 8.89
N ILE A 22 0.60 -20.25 9.82
CA ILE A 22 1.42 -19.52 10.79
C ILE A 22 0.78 -19.74 12.17
N ALA A 23 1.55 -20.15 13.17
CA ALA A 23 1.09 -20.40 14.53
C ALA A 23 2.02 -19.78 15.59
N ASP A 24 1.44 -19.14 16.59
CA ASP A 24 2.12 -18.62 17.78
C ASP A 24 1.22 -18.77 19.04
N ASP A 25 1.72 -18.29 20.19
CA ASP A 25 1.04 -18.33 21.50
C ASP A 25 -0.27 -17.51 21.58
N ALA A 26 -0.58 -16.73 20.54
CA ALA A 26 -1.72 -15.82 20.47
C ALA A 26 -2.70 -16.14 19.32
N GLN A 27 -2.23 -16.70 18.20
CA GLN A 27 -3.03 -17.02 17.02
C GLN A 27 -2.51 -18.26 16.27
N THR A 28 -3.42 -19.03 15.67
CA THR A 28 -3.09 -19.94 14.57
C THR A 28 -3.90 -19.54 13.35
N THR A 29 -3.22 -19.22 12.24
CA THR A 29 -3.82 -19.10 10.91
C THR A 29 -3.43 -20.30 10.06
N ARG A 30 -4.38 -20.81 9.28
CA ARG A 30 -4.12 -21.81 8.23
C ARG A 30 -4.65 -21.30 6.89
N TYR A 31 -3.96 -21.63 5.82
CA TYR A 31 -4.25 -21.17 4.47
C TYR A 31 -4.48 -22.36 3.53
N THR A 32 -5.44 -22.23 2.62
CA THR A 32 -5.64 -23.15 1.49
C THR A 32 -5.50 -22.42 0.17
N HIS A 33 -4.87 -23.09 -0.79
CA HIS A 33 -4.46 -22.50 -2.06
C HIS A 33 -5.07 -23.26 -3.24
N ASP A 34 -5.30 -22.57 -4.36
CA ASP A 34 -5.67 -23.21 -5.62
C ASP A 34 -4.44 -23.75 -6.38
N ALA A 35 -4.68 -24.37 -7.54
CA ALA A 35 -3.63 -24.91 -8.41
C ALA A 35 -2.69 -23.84 -9.02
N LEU A 36 -2.97 -22.55 -8.82
CA LEU A 36 -2.10 -21.43 -9.21
C LEU A 36 -1.35 -20.83 -8.01
N GLY A 37 -1.48 -21.44 -6.82
CA GLY A 37 -0.87 -20.95 -5.59
C GLY A 37 -1.51 -19.68 -5.04
N ARG A 38 -2.77 -19.37 -5.41
CA ARG A 38 -3.51 -18.22 -4.86
C ARG A 38 -4.31 -18.62 -3.61
N PRO A 39 -4.35 -17.82 -2.54
CA PRO A 39 -5.08 -18.15 -1.32
C PRO A 39 -6.60 -18.11 -1.57
N ILE A 40 -7.23 -19.28 -1.53
CA ILE A 40 -8.68 -19.46 -1.69
C ILE A 40 -9.42 -19.66 -0.37
N GLY A 41 -8.70 -19.94 0.72
CA GLY A 41 -9.25 -20.07 2.06
C GLY A 41 -8.26 -19.66 3.14
N GLU A 42 -8.79 -19.05 4.20
CA GLU A 42 -8.04 -18.65 5.39
C GLU A 42 -8.90 -19.00 6.62
N SER A 43 -8.32 -19.70 7.59
CA SER A 43 -8.98 -20.05 8.85
C SER A 43 -8.13 -19.65 10.05
N VAL A 44 -8.70 -18.83 10.94
CA VAL A 44 -8.02 -18.23 12.10
C VAL A 44 -8.64 -18.73 13.40
N THR A 45 -7.80 -19.23 14.30
CA THR A 45 -8.14 -19.52 15.70
C THR A 45 -7.36 -18.54 16.59
N LEU A 46 -8.06 -17.78 17.44
CA LEU A 46 -7.44 -16.81 18.36
C LEU A 46 -7.36 -17.39 19.78
N ALA A 47 -6.19 -17.32 20.42
CA ALA A 47 -5.97 -17.92 21.73
C ALA A 47 -6.80 -17.21 22.82
N GLY A 48 -7.77 -17.93 23.37
CA GLY A 48 -8.78 -17.41 24.31
C GLY A 48 -10.21 -17.47 23.76
N LEU A 49 -10.40 -17.80 22.47
CA LEU A 49 -11.70 -18.15 21.89
C LEU A 49 -11.75 -19.65 21.56
N SER A 50 -12.90 -20.28 21.78
CA SER A 50 -13.18 -21.68 21.41
C SER A 50 -13.58 -21.85 19.93
N ARG A 51 -13.62 -20.76 19.15
CA ARG A 51 -14.13 -20.70 17.78
C ARG A 51 -13.00 -20.43 16.78
N THR A 52 -12.97 -21.19 15.70
CA THR A 52 -12.24 -20.84 14.47
C THR A 52 -13.13 -20.03 13.54
N PHE A 53 -12.58 -18.97 12.97
CA PHE A 53 -13.21 -18.13 11.96
C PHE A 53 -12.65 -18.53 10.59
N ALA A 54 -13.52 -18.87 9.63
CA ALA A 54 -13.10 -19.29 8.31
C ALA A 54 -13.68 -18.37 7.24
N THR A 55 -12.86 -18.05 6.25
CA THR A 55 -13.20 -17.22 5.09
C THR A 55 -12.66 -17.86 3.82
N ALA A 56 -13.24 -17.49 2.69
CA ALA A 56 -12.83 -17.97 1.37
C ALA A 56 -12.73 -16.82 0.39
N THR A 57 -11.89 -16.97 -0.64
CA THR A 57 -11.85 -16.07 -1.81
C THR A 57 -12.01 -16.91 -3.06
N CYS A 58 -13.07 -16.67 -3.83
CA CYS A 58 -13.28 -17.30 -5.12
C CYS A 58 -12.85 -16.34 -6.21
N TYR A 59 -12.01 -16.82 -7.13
CA TYR A 59 -11.57 -16.08 -8.30
C TYR A 59 -12.34 -16.55 -9.54
N ASP A 60 -12.78 -15.63 -10.39
CA ASP A 60 -13.37 -15.99 -11.68
C ASP A 60 -12.26 -16.59 -12.59
N PRO A 61 -12.51 -17.72 -13.29
CA PRO A 61 -11.46 -18.46 -13.99
C PRO A 61 -11.07 -17.86 -15.34
N ALA A 62 -11.88 -16.98 -15.93
CA ALA A 62 -11.57 -16.30 -17.19
C ALA A 62 -10.81 -14.98 -17.00
N THR A 63 -10.86 -14.45 -15.78
CA THR A 63 -10.29 -13.15 -15.40
C THR A 63 -9.14 -13.28 -14.40
N GLY A 64 -9.18 -14.27 -13.51
CA GLY A 64 -8.29 -14.34 -12.36
C GLY A 64 -8.63 -13.32 -11.25
N LEU A 65 -9.67 -12.50 -11.42
CA LEU A 65 -10.11 -11.51 -10.45
C LEU A 65 -10.99 -12.12 -9.35
N VAL A 66 -11.03 -11.47 -8.20
CA VAL A 66 -11.94 -11.84 -7.09
C VAL A 66 -13.39 -11.71 -7.54
N ALA A 67 -14.07 -12.85 -7.65
CA ALA A 67 -15.50 -12.96 -7.96
C ALA A 67 -16.35 -12.93 -6.69
N SER A 68 -15.87 -13.54 -5.60
CA SER A 68 -16.53 -13.45 -4.29
C SER A 68 -15.56 -13.66 -3.12
N ARG A 69 -16.00 -13.25 -1.93
CA ARG A 69 -15.35 -13.55 -0.65
C ARG A 69 -16.38 -13.98 0.39
N THR A 70 -16.15 -15.10 1.06
CA THR A 70 -16.92 -15.51 2.23
C THR A 70 -16.33 -14.81 3.46
N LEU A 71 -17.16 -14.05 4.16
CA LEU A 71 -16.84 -13.29 5.37
C LEU A 71 -16.83 -14.19 6.62
N ALA A 72 -16.34 -13.68 7.76
CA ALA A 72 -16.13 -14.48 8.96
C ALA A 72 -17.43 -14.89 9.69
N ASP A 73 -18.56 -14.28 9.33
CA ASP A 73 -19.92 -14.68 9.73
C ASP A 73 -20.59 -15.66 8.75
N GLY A 74 -19.93 -16.00 7.63
CA GLY A 74 -20.48 -16.88 6.59
C GLY A 74 -21.36 -16.19 5.54
N GLN A 75 -21.50 -14.86 5.57
CA GLN A 75 -22.06 -14.13 4.43
C GLN A 75 -21.06 -14.06 3.28
N VAL A 76 -21.54 -13.90 2.05
CA VAL A 76 -20.72 -13.86 0.83
C VAL A 76 -20.84 -12.51 0.16
N LEU A 77 -19.71 -11.80 0.06
CA LEU A 77 -19.55 -10.58 -0.71
C LEU A 77 -19.20 -10.95 -2.16
N ARG A 78 -20.09 -10.67 -3.12
CA ARG A 78 -19.85 -10.89 -4.56
C ARG A 78 -19.44 -9.60 -5.27
N SER A 79 -18.46 -9.73 -6.16
CA SER A 79 -18.05 -8.73 -7.14
C SER A 79 -18.89 -8.90 -8.42
N GLN A 80 -19.62 -7.87 -8.84
CA GLN A 80 -20.08 -7.76 -10.22
C GLN A 80 -19.07 -6.93 -11.00
N ARG A 81 -18.51 -7.51 -12.07
CA ARG A 81 -17.55 -6.86 -12.96
C ARG A 81 -18.10 -6.74 -14.38
N SER A 82 -17.65 -5.71 -15.08
CA SER A 82 -17.95 -5.53 -16.51
C SER A 82 -17.33 -6.66 -17.35
N THR A 83 -17.68 -6.74 -18.64
CA THR A 83 -17.14 -7.81 -19.50
C THR A 83 -15.62 -7.68 -19.72
N PRO A 84 -14.91 -8.78 -20.03
CA PRO A 84 -13.48 -8.70 -20.40
C PRO A 84 -13.15 -7.81 -21.62
N ALA A 85 -14.15 -7.42 -22.41
CA ALA A 85 -14.03 -6.43 -23.49
C ALA A 85 -14.21 -4.96 -23.03
N LYS A 86 -14.45 -4.72 -21.74
CA LYS A 86 -14.73 -3.41 -21.11
C LYS A 86 -13.79 -3.06 -19.95
N GLY A 87 -12.69 -3.79 -19.78
CA GLY A 87 -11.75 -3.58 -18.67
C GLY A 87 -12.08 -4.35 -17.38
N ALA A 88 -13.11 -5.21 -17.35
CA ALA A 88 -13.54 -6.01 -16.17
C ALA A 88 -13.59 -5.23 -14.84
N THR A 89 -13.83 -3.93 -14.97
CA THR A 89 -14.00 -2.97 -13.88
C THR A 89 -15.12 -3.44 -12.95
N LEU A 90 -14.91 -3.29 -11.65
CA LEU A 90 -15.93 -3.54 -10.64
C LEU A 90 -17.08 -2.55 -10.87
N GLU A 91 -18.26 -3.06 -11.20
CA GLU A 91 -19.48 -2.28 -11.41
C GLU A 91 -20.29 -2.17 -10.11
N ALA A 92 -20.33 -3.27 -9.34
CA ALA A 92 -21.07 -3.36 -8.08
C ALA A 92 -20.49 -4.41 -7.11
N LEU A 93 -20.84 -4.26 -5.83
CA LEU A 93 -20.60 -5.20 -4.74
C LEU A 93 -21.93 -5.57 -4.08
N THR A 94 -22.21 -6.85 -3.92
CA THR A 94 -23.47 -7.36 -3.35
C THR A 94 -23.18 -8.38 -2.25
N LEU A 95 -23.77 -8.18 -1.07
CA LEU A 95 -23.72 -9.10 0.06
C LEU A 95 -24.87 -10.10 -0.01
N GLN A 96 -24.61 -11.37 0.24
CA GLN A 96 -25.61 -12.44 0.27
C GLN A 96 -25.44 -13.31 1.52
N LEU A 97 -26.53 -13.93 1.98
CA LEU A 97 -26.48 -15.02 2.94
C LEU A 97 -25.80 -16.24 2.29
N GLY A 98 -25.00 -16.99 3.06
CA GLY A 98 -24.21 -18.11 2.51
C GLY A 98 -25.04 -19.16 1.74
N TRP A 99 -26.24 -19.49 2.20
CA TRP A 99 -27.15 -20.41 1.49
C TRP A 99 -27.64 -19.85 0.14
N ALA A 100 -27.90 -18.55 0.07
CA ALA A 100 -28.36 -17.88 -1.15
C ALA A 100 -27.21 -17.78 -2.16
N ALA A 101 -25.99 -17.54 -1.68
CA ALA A 101 -24.80 -17.60 -2.51
C ALA A 101 -24.58 -19.02 -3.08
N GLN A 102 -24.59 -20.06 -2.24
CA GLN A 102 -24.44 -21.46 -2.69
C GLN A 102 -25.52 -21.87 -3.71
N LEU A 103 -26.78 -21.48 -3.49
CA LEU A 103 -27.86 -21.74 -4.44
C LEU A 103 -27.67 -20.98 -5.76
N GLN A 104 -27.11 -19.76 -5.74
CA GLN A 104 -26.79 -19.01 -6.95
C GLN A 104 -25.74 -19.72 -7.80
N ASP A 105 -24.66 -20.21 -7.19
CA ASP A 105 -23.60 -20.92 -7.92
C ASP A 105 -24.11 -22.28 -8.44
N TRP A 106 -24.91 -23.00 -7.65
CA TRP A 106 -25.58 -24.22 -8.11
C TRP A 106 -26.48 -23.98 -9.34
N LEU A 107 -27.30 -22.91 -9.32
CA LEU A 107 -28.14 -22.52 -10.45
C LEU A 107 -27.32 -22.11 -11.69
N ALA A 108 -26.12 -21.57 -11.52
CA ALA A 108 -25.22 -21.22 -12.60
C ALA A 108 -24.60 -22.47 -13.27
N ASP A 109 -24.24 -23.50 -12.49
CA ASP A 109 -23.64 -24.75 -12.97
C ASP A 109 -24.65 -25.74 -13.59
N HIS A 110 -25.91 -25.72 -13.12
CA HIS A 110 -26.91 -26.75 -13.46
C HIS A 110 -27.97 -26.30 -14.48
N LEU A 111 -28.07 -25.00 -14.78
CA LEU A 111 -29.00 -24.45 -15.77
C LEU A 111 -28.26 -23.86 -16.98
N SER A 112 -29.00 -23.54 -18.06
CA SER A 112 -28.41 -22.80 -19.17
C SER A 112 -27.97 -21.39 -18.70
N PRO A 113 -26.92 -20.76 -19.28
CA PRO A 113 -26.40 -19.47 -18.81
C PRO A 113 -27.42 -18.32 -18.77
N ARG A 114 -28.50 -18.40 -19.56
CA ARG A 114 -29.64 -17.45 -19.49
C ARG A 114 -30.54 -17.76 -18.29
N LEU A 115 -30.86 -19.03 -18.06
CA LEU A 115 -31.73 -19.45 -16.96
C LEU A 115 -31.03 -19.29 -15.60
N GLY A 116 -29.78 -19.74 -15.46
CA GLY A 116 -29.00 -19.59 -14.21
C GLY A 116 -28.86 -18.12 -13.78
N LYS A 117 -28.48 -17.23 -14.70
CA LYS A 117 -28.40 -15.78 -14.42
C LYS A 117 -29.76 -15.15 -14.10
N THR A 118 -30.84 -15.62 -14.73
CA THR A 118 -32.20 -15.11 -14.45
C THR A 118 -32.71 -15.59 -13.09
N ALA A 119 -32.52 -16.87 -12.77
CA ALA A 119 -32.93 -17.49 -11.51
C ALA A 119 -32.14 -16.91 -10.33
N GLY A 120 -30.81 -16.79 -10.46
CA GLY A 120 -29.96 -16.20 -9.42
C GLY A 120 -30.31 -14.76 -9.05
N ARG A 121 -30.92 -14.00 -9.96
CA ARG A 121 -31.38 -12.61 -9.72
C ARG A 121 -32.57 -12.51 -8.75
N TRP A 122 -33.28 -13.62 -8.49
CA TRP A 122 -34.38 -13.67 -7.51
C TRP A 122 -33.92 -14.03 -6.09
N LEU A 123 -32.63 -14.36 -5.90
CA LEU A 123 -32.09 -14.72 -4.59
C LEU A 123 -31.78 -13.47 -3.76
N PRO A 124 -31.99 -13.51 -2.43
CA PRO A 124 -31.82 -12.34 -1.57
C PRO A 124 -30.36 -11.89 -1.53
N GLY A 125 -30.13 -10.61 -1.84
CA GLY A 125 -28.83 -9.97 -1.74
C GLY A 125 -28.95 -8.45 -1.56
N GLN A 126 -28.11 -7.89 -0.71
CA GLN A 126 -28.03 -6.45 -0.47
C GLN A 126 -26.90 -5.85 -1.31
N THR A 127 -27.22 -4.94 -2.22
CA THR A 127 -26.20 -4.10 -2.86
C THR A 127 -25.49 -3.25 -1.79
N LEU A 128 -24.17 -3.27 -1.77
CA LEU A 128 -23.33 -2.46 -0.89
C LEU A 128 -22.74 -1.24 -1.62
N ALA A 129 -22.35 -1.43 -2.87
CA ALA A 129 -22.03 -0.37 -3.80
C ALA A 129 -22.45 -0.78 -5.21
N ARG A 130 -22.77 0.19 -6.06
CA ARG A 130 -23.00 0.06 -7.51
C ARG A 130 -22.58 1.34 -8.21
N ASP A 131 -22.68 1.37 -9.54
CA ASP A 131 -22.27 2.52 -10.35
C ASP A 131 -20.81 2.94 -10.06
N ILE A 132 -19.96 1.96 -9.70
CA ILE A 132 -18.57 2.18 -9.31
C ILE A 132 -17.81 2.67 -10.55
N ALA A 133 -17.30 3.90 -10.45
CA ALA A 133 -16.60 4.59 -11.51
C ALA A 133 -15.12 4.71 -11.14
N VAL A 134 -14.28 4.08 -11.96
CA VAL A 134 -12.83 4.24 -11.92
C VAL A 134 -12.41 4.84 -13.25
N HIS A 135 -11.77 6.01 -13.20
CA HIS A 135 -11.05 6.53 -14.35
C HIS A 135 -9.65 5.91 -14.33
N PRO A 136 -9.11 5.45 -15.48
CA PRO A 136 -7.76 4.88 -15.51
C PRO A 136 -6.71 5.81 -14.90
N PHE A 137 -6.96 7.13 -14.89
CA PHE A 137 -5.97 8.15 -14.58
C PHE A 137 -6.23 8.98 -13.30
N ASP A 138 -7.35 8.73 -12.60
CA ASP A 138 -7.68 9.40 -11.32
C ASP A 138 -8.04 8.39 -10.21
N GLY A 139 -7.98 7.09 -10.54
CA GLY A 139 -8.51 6.01 -9.71
C GLY A 139 -10.03 6.11 -9.56
N LEU A 140 -10.53 5.79 -8.37
CA LEU A 140 -11.96 5.78 -8.05
C LEU A 140 -12.57 7.20 -8.08
N THR A 141 -13.24 7.55 -9.18
CA THR A 141 -13.95 8.82 -9.39
C THR A 141 -15.37 8.83 -8.82
N GLY A 142 -15.97 7.68 -8.49
CA GLY A 142 -17.23 7.63 -7.75
C GLY A 142 -17.80 6.24 -7.50
N TYR A 143 -18.90 6.19 -6.74
CA TYR A 143 -19.74 5.01 -6.53
C TYR A 143 -21.08 5.43 -5.89
N THR A 144 -22.14 4.66 -6.10
CA THR A 144 -23.39 4.76 -5.35
C THR A 144 -23.41 3.70 -4.25
N ALA A 145 -23.44 4.11 -2.98
CA ALA A 145 -23.59 3.22 -1.83
C ALA A 145 -24.96 2.50 -1.85
N GLY A 146 -25.08 1.39 -1.12
CA GLY A 146 -26.27 0.54 -1.12
C GLY A 146 -27.58 1.23 -0.69
N ASN A 147 -27.50 2.21 0.21
CA ASN A 147 -28.64 3.06 0.57
C ASN A 147 -29.03 4.10 -0.52
N GLY A 148 -28.23 4.24 -1.57
CA GLY A 148 -28.44 5.17 -2.69
C GLY A 148 -27.71 6.50 -2.58
N ILE A 149 -26.84 6.71 -1.59
CA ILE A 149 -25.98 7.90 -1.52
C ILE A 149 -24.86 7.77 -2.55
N ALA A 150 -24.75 8.75 -3.45
CA ALA A 150 -23.69 8.79 -4.46
C ALA A 150 -22.47 9.56 -3.96
N THR A 151 -21.31 8.90 -3.93
CA THR A 151 -20.00 9.52 -3.75
C THR A 151 -19.40 9.84 -5.11
N ARG A 152 -18.95 11.08 -5.31
CA ARG A 152 -18.29 11.57 -6.52
C ARG A 152 -17.00 12.29 -6.17
N LYS A 153 -16.05 12.27 -7.10
CA LYS A 153 -14.79 13.01 -7.04
C LYS A 153 -14.53 13.69 -8.39
N THR A 154 -14.00 14.91 -8.34
CA THR A 154 -13.53 15.63 -9.54
C THR A 154 -12.06 15.92 -9.39
N TYR A 155 -11.35 15.99 -10.52
CA TYR A 155 -9.90 16.16 -10.57
C TYR A 155 -9.54 17.27 -11.56
N ASP A 156 -8.34 17.82 -11.48
CA ASP A 156 -7.80 18.74 -12.49
C ASP A 156 -6.96 18.02 -13.56
N ILE A 157 -6.46 18.78 -14.54
CA ILE A 157 -5.63 18.27 -15.64
C ILE A 157 -4.29 17.66 -15.20
N ALA A 158 -3.94 17.73 -13.91
CA ALA A 158 -2.74 17.15 -13.32
C ALA A 158 -3.08 16.01 -12.33
N GLY A 159 -4.28 15.44 -12.40
CA GLY A 159 -4.73 14.32 -11.55
C GLY A 159 -4.94 14.70 -10.07
N ARG A 160 -5.01 16.01 -9.74
CA ARG A 160 -5.22 16.45 -8.36
C ARG A 160 -6.71 16.55 -8.06
N LEU A 161 -7.15 15.92 -6.97
CA LEU A 161 -8.55 15.91 -6.52
C LEU A 161 -9.03 17.33 -6.20
N THR A 162 -9.90 17.92 -7.02
CA THR A 162 -10.44 19.27 -6.85
C THR A 162 -11.71 19.32 -6.00
N ALA A 163 -12.53 18.27 -6.01
CA ALA A 163 -13.68 18.14 -5.12
C ALA A 163 -14.01 16.68 -4.79
N LEU A 164 -14.66 16.49 -3.64
CA LEU A 164 -15.24 15.22 -3.19
C LEU A 164 -16.65 15.51 -2.64
N GLU A 165 -17.64 14.75 -3.07
CA GLU A 165 -19.04 14.95 -2.67
C GLU A 165 -19.72 13.61 -2.40
N ALA A 166 -20.17 13.39 -1.16
CA ALA A 166 -21.12 12.35 -0.79
C ALA A 166 -22.51 12.98 -0.70
N ALA A 167 -23.38 12.65 -1.65
CA ALA A 167 -24.63 13.38 -1.93
C ALA A 167 -25.53 13.50 -0.68
N GLY A 168 -25.74 14.74 -0.23
CA GLY A 168 -26.54 15.05 0.96
C GLY A 168 -25.84 14.86 2.31
N ILE A 169 -24.56 14.46 2.33
CA ILE A 169 -23.78 14.15 3.54
C ILE A 169 -22.61 15.11 3.73
N GLU A 170 -21.75 15.25 2.72
CA GLU A 170 -20.50 16.02 2.80
C GLU A 170 -20.10 16.48 1.40
N ARG A 171 -19.65 17.73 1.27
CA ARG A 171 -19.05 18.27 0.06
C ARG A 171 -17.79 19.06 0.40
N ARG A 172 -16.66 18.65 -0.16
CA ARG A 172 -15.34 19.27 -0.02
C ARG A 172 -14.85 19.82 -1.34
N GLN A 173 -14.31 21.02 -1.33
CA GLN A 173 -13.45 21.55 -2.40
C GLN A 173 -12.03 21.66 -1.88
N TYR A 174 -11.06 21.29 -2.72
CA TYR A 174 -9.64 21.29 -2.41
C TYR A 174 -8.95 22.37 -3.24
N ARG A 175 -8.13 23.21 -2.60
CA ARG A 175 -7.30 24.19 -3.32
C ARG A 175 -5.83 23.85 -3.20
N TYR A 176 -5.16 24.05 -4.33
CA TYR A 176 -3.72 23.88 -4.51
C TYR A 176 -3.14 25.18 -5.05
N ASN A 177 -1.94 25.52 -4.62
CA ASN A 177 -1.19 26.63 -5.22
C ASN A 177 -0.32 26.07 -6.36
N THR A 178 0.91 26.55 -6.52
CA THR A 178 1.87 26.15 -7.55
C THR A 178 2.45 24.73 -7.38
N GLY A 179 1.85 23.86 -6.56
CA GLY A 179 2.35 22.51 -6.26
C GLY A 179 1.26 21.48 -5.91
N PRO A 180 1.62 20.23 -5.59
CA PRO A 180 0.67 19.13 -5.38
C PRO A 180 0.06 19.09 -3.98
N ARG A 181 0.56 19.91 -3.03
CA ARG A 181 0.03 19.96 -1.66
C ARG A 181 -1.28 20.74 -1.57
N ILE A 182 -2.27 20.14 -0.91
CA ILE A 182 -3.52 20.81 -0.54
C ILE A 182 -3.19 21.96 0.42
N GLN A 183 -3.53 23.18 0.04
CA GLN A 183 -3.40 24.37 0.91
C GLN A 183 -4.71 24.75 1.58
N GLU A 184 -5.86 24.30 1.06
CA GLU A 184 -7.16 24.63 1.63
C GLU A 184 -8.16 23.51 1.38
N ILE A 185 -9.01 23.24 2.38
CA ILE A 185 -10.23 22.46 2.23
C ILE A 185 -11.42 23.33 2.65
N ASP A 186 -12.33 23.56 1.72
CA ASP A 186 -13.66 24.13 1.97
C ASP A 186 -14.65 22.97 2.12
N SER A 187 -15.03 22.63 3.36
CA SER A 187 -16.00 21.59 3.72
C SER A 187 -17.39 22.18 3.95
N SER A 188 -18.43 21.47 3.53
CA SER A 188 -19.83 21.86 3.69
C SER A 188 -20.75 20.64 3.81
N SER A 189 -21.84 20.74 4.57
CA SER A 189 -22.78 19.65 4.83
C SER A 189 -24.17 20.21 5.18
N PRO A 190 -25.29 19.53 4.84
CA PRO A 190 -26.63 20.03 5.17
C PRO A 190 -26.93 20.17 6.67
N THR A 191 -26.19 19.46 7.54
CA THR A 191 -26.42 19.42 8.99
C THR A 191 -25.35 20.16 9.81
N ALA A 192 -24.44 20.89 9.17
CA ALA A 192 -23.34 21.59 9.84
C ALA A 192 -22.98 22.91 9.16
N GLN A 193 -22.43 23.86 9.91
CA GLN A 193 -21.86 25.07 9.33
C GLN A 193 -20.66 24.73 8.42
N PRO A 194 -20.45 25.45 7.31
CA PRO A 194 -19.26 25.27 6.48
C PRO A 194 -17.96 25.49 7.26
N ILE A 195 -16.97 24.63 7.03
CA ILE A 195 -15.66 24.67 7.69
C ILE A 195 -14.60 24.92 6.62
N LYS A 196 -13.82 25.98 6.79
CA LYS A 196 -12.72 26.38 5.88
C LYS A 196 -11.38 26.21 6.59
N THR A 197 -10.61 25.21 6.18
CA THR A 197 -9.34 24.86 6.83
C THR A 197 -8.16 25.12 5.90
N ALA A 198 -7.29 26.06 6.28
CA ALA A 198 -6.09 26.42 5.54
C ALA A 198 -4.83 25.78 6.14
N TYR A 199 -4.08 25.06 5.30
CA TYR A 199 -2.87 24.34 5.65
C TYR A 199 -1.63 25.11 5.20
N ARG A 200 -0.61 25.19 6.06
CA ARG A 200 0.68 25.80 5.74
C ARG A 200 1.78 24.79 5.96
N TYR A 201 2.84 24.86 5.18
CA TYR A 201 3.96 23.92 5.24
C TYR A 201 5.26 24.67 5.49
N THR A 202 6.19 24.05 6.23
CA THR A 202 7.54 24.58 6.45
C THR A 202 8.40 24.43 5.19
N GLY A 203 9.61 24.99 5.18
CA GLY A 203 10.54 24.84 4.05
C GLY A 203 10.92 23.38 3.73
N PHE A 204 10.79 22.46 4.69
CA PHE A 204 10.99 21.02 4.51
C PHE A 204 9.68 20.26 4.23
N GLY A 205 8.56 20.94 4.06
CA GLY A 205 7.28 20.33 3.67
C GLY A 205 6.45 19.71 4.79
N ARG A 206 6.94 19.69 6.03
CA ARG A 206 6.15 19.35 7.24
C ARG A 206 5.01 20.36 7.41
N LEU A 207 3.82 19.91 7.78
CA LEU A 207 2.69 20.78 8.09
C LEU A 207 3.06 21.68 9.29
N ALA A 208 2.94 23.00 9.12
CA ALA A 208 3.30 23.98 10.14
C ALA A 208 2.34 23.97 11.34
N GLN A 209 1.08 23.57 11.13
CA GLN A 209 0.11 23.30 12.20
C GLN A 209 0.30 21.90 12.81
N HIS A 210 1.52 21.60 13.27
CA HIS A 210 1.83 20.36 13.99
C HIS A 210 1.67 20.56 15.50
N PRO A 211 0.91 19.72 16.22
CA PRO A 211 0.76 19.82 17.67
C PRO A 211 1.94 19.17 18.42
N ASP A 212 3.17 19.41 17.96
CA ASP A 212 4.36 18.75 18.50
C ASP A 212 4.66 19.20 19.95
N PRO A 213 4.57 18.32 20.96
CA PRO A 213 4.81 18.67 22.36
C PRO A 213 6.30 18.82 22.69
N GLU A 214 7.20 18.27 21.89
CA GLU A 214 8.66 18.36 22.08
C GLU A 214 9.17 19.70 21.52
N ASN A 215 8.55 20.18 20.43
CA ASN A 215 8.87 21.45 19.75
C ASN A 215 7.89 22.60 20.08
N SER A 216 7.10 22.47 21.15
CA SER A 216 6.18 23.53 21.62
C SER A 216 6.89 24.61 22.45
N ALA A 217 6.32 25.81 22.52
CA ALA A 217 6.84 26.92 23.33
C ALA A 217 6.92 26.62 24.84
N THR A 218 6.11 25.66 25.31
CA THR A 218 6.21 25.02 26.63
C THR A 218 6.24 23.49 26.42
N PRO A 219 7.43 22.87 26.32
CA PRO A 219 7.54 21.44 26.07
C PRO A 219 6.90 20.59 27.17
N GLN A 220 6.19 19.53 26.79
CA GLN A 220 5.60 18.60 27.75
C GLN A 220 6.65 17.58 28.23
N PRO A 221 6.65 17.18 29.52
CA PRO A 221 7.56 16.16 30.01
C PRO A 221 7.20 14.78 29.43
N LEU A 222 8.05 14.27 28.56
CA LEU A 222 7.99 12.92 28.01
C LEU A 222 9.18 12.10 28.54
N ILE A 223 8.91 10.94 29.13
CA ILE A 223 9.93 9.99 29.57
C ILE A 223 9.98 8.85 28.55
N ARG A 224 11.18 8.54 28.05
CA ARG A 224 11.43 7.45 27.10
C ARG A 224 12.27 6.36 27.76
N ASP A 225 12.10 5.12 27.35
CA ASP A 225 12.95 4.00 27.77
C ASP A 225 14.27 3.95 26.97
N PRO A 226 15.24 3.08 27.31
CA PRO A 226 16.51 2.99 26.58
C PRO A 226 16.42 2.58 25.10
N LEU A 227 15.22 2.24 24.59
CA LEU A 227 14.94 1.98 23.18
C LEU A 227 14.15 3.13 22.52
N GLY A 228 14.06 4.29 23.19
CA GLY A 228 13.36 5.49 22.71
C GLY A 228 11.84 5.47 22.84
N ARG A 229 11.25 4.34 23.24
CA ARG A 229 9.80 4.17 23.33
C ARG A 229 9.27 5.00 24.51
N LEU A 230 8.18 5.75 24.29
CA LEU A 230 7.57 6.60 25.31
C LEU A 230 7.08 5.73 26.49
N SER A 231 7.68 5.85 27.68
CA SER A 231 7.34 5.06 28.86
C SER A 231 6.44 5.81 29.85
N GLN A 232 6.42 7.15 29.80
CA GLN A 232 5.46 7.98 30.52
C GLN A 232 5.27 9.34 29.82
N ASP A 233 4.06 9.89 29.85
CA ASP A 233 3.77 11.30 29.52
C ASP A 233 3.00 12.00 30.66
N THR A 234 2.26 13.07 30.37
CA THR A 234 1.44 13.83 31.34
C THR A 234 0.09 13.20 31.66
N ARG A 235 -0.30 12.11 31.00
CA ARG A 235 -1.56 11.36 31.19
C ARG A 235 -1.31 9.96 31.74
N TYR A 236 -0.33 9.25 31.17
CA TYR A 236 -0.24 7.80 31.26
C TYR A 236 1.18 7.28 31.45
N ARG A 237 1.26 6.03 31.90
CA ARG A 237 2.43 5.15 31.88
C ARG A 237 2.22 4.07 30.84
N TYR A 238 3.29 3.67 30.15
CA TYR A 238 3.27 2.74 29.04
C TYR A 238 4.26 1.60 29.26
N THR A 239 3.87 0.37 28.92
CA THR A 239 4.79 -0.78 28.88
C THR A 239 4.69 -1.51 27.55
N TYR A 240 5.78 -2.14 27.11
CA TYR A 240 5.94 -2.70 25.78
C TYR A 240 6.21 -4.20 25.80
N THR A 241 5.86 -4.90 24.72
CA THR A 241 6.24 -6.30 24.49
C THR A 241 7.76 -6.40 24.22
N PRO A 242 8.35 -7.61 24.26
CA PRO A 242 9.73 -7.82 23.80
C PRO A 242 9.99 -7.32 22.37
N ALA A 243 8.97 -7.36 21.49
CA ALA A 243 9.01 -6.85 20.12
C ALA A 243 8.82 -5.33 20.00
N GLY A 244 8.51 -4.61 21.08
CA GLY A 244 8.34 -3.14 21.06
C GLY A 244 6.91 -2.64 20.78
N LEU A 245 5.95 -3.53 20.58
CA LEU A 245 4.53 -3.19 20.49
C LEU A 245 4.01 -2.78 21.87
N LEU A 246 3.03 -1.87 21.93
CA LEU A 246 2.49 -1.39 23.21
C LEU A 246 1.73 -2.51 23.91
N ALA A 247 2.19 -2.97 25.08
CA ALA A 247 1.60 -4.09 25.81
C ALA A 247 0.51 -3.66 26.78
N SER A 248 0.67 -2.52 27.46
CA SER A 248 -0.35 -1.96 28.34
C SER A 248 -0.19 -0.47 28.61
N VAL A 249 -1.29 0.15 29.03
CA VAL A 249 -1.37 1.54 29.46
C VAL A 249 -1.96 1.59 30.87
N SER A 250 -1.40 2.43 31.73
CA SER A 250 -1.93 2.74 33.06
C SER A 250 -1.92 4.25 33.33
N ASP A 251 -2.67 4.70 34.33
CA ASP A 251 -2.60 6.10 34.79
C ASP A 251 -1.26 6.39 35.50
N LEU A 252 -1.03 7.66 35.86
CA LEU A 252 0.19 8.06 36.57
C LEU A 252 0.33 7.44 37.98
N SER A 253 -0.78 6.98 38.58
CA SER A 253 -0.83 6.26 39.85
C SER A 253 -0.56 4.76 39.71
N GLY A 254 -0.58 4.22 38.47
CA GLY A 254 -0.32 2.82 38.15
C GLY A 254 -1.57 1.95 37.94
N ASN A 255 -2.78 2.52 37.97
CA ASN A 255 -4.01 1.76 37.73
C ASN A 255 -4.10 1.34 36.26
N PRO A 256 -4.37 0.07 35.93
CA PRO A 256 -4.40 -0.42 34.55
C PRO A 256 -5.62 0.12 33.80
N ILE A 257 -5.39 0.73 32.64
CA ILE A 257 -6.43 1.24 31.74
C ILE A 257 -6.70 0.20 30.65
N ALA A 258 -5.65 -0.24 29.95
CA ALA A 258 -5.73 -1.15 28.82
C ALA A 258 -4.56 -2.14 28.76
N ARG A 259 -4.82 -3.33 28.21
CA ARG A 259 -3.81 -4.34 27.87
C ARG A 259 -4.05 -4.84 26.44
N TYR A 260 -2.99 -5.14 25.71
CA TYR A 260 -3.05 -5.48 24.28
C TYR A 260 -2.31 -6.80 23.99
N ARG A 261 -2.79 -7.55 22.99
CA ARG A 261 -2.16 -8.78 22.49
C ARG A 261 -2.05 -8.74 20.97
N TYR A 262 -0.97 -9.32 20.47
CA TYR A 262 -0.56 -9.29 19.06
C TYR A 262 -0.22 -10.69 18.58
N ASN A 263 -0.37 -10.96 17.28
CA ASN A 263 0.21 -12.13 16.62
C ASN A 263 1.66 -11.85 16.18
N SER A 264 2.30 -12.78 15.46
CA SER A 264 3.69 -12.68 14.98
C SER A 264 3.85 -11.88 13.68
N LEU A 265 2.78 -11.26 13.19
CA LEU A 265 2.82 -10.23 12.12
C LEU A 265 2.64 -8.82 12.71
N ASP A 266 2.87 -8.65 14.01
CA ASP A 266 2.62 -7.43 14.81
C ASP A 266 1.17 -6.90 14.75
N GLN A 267 0.22 -7.69 14.28
CA GLN A 267 -1.17 -7.26 14.19
C GLN A 267 -1.85 -7.39 15.55
N ARG A 268 -2.52 -6.33 16.02
CA ARG A 268 -3.21 -6.34 17.32
C ARG A 268 -4.47 -7.21 17.24
N ILE A 269 -4.42 -8.40 17.82
CA ILE A 269 -5.50 -9.39 17.79
C ILE A 269 -6.50 -9.26 18.95
N ALA A 270 -6.13 -8.59 20.04
CA ALA A 270 -7.05 -8.35 21.16
C ALA A 270 -6.65 -7.12 21.99
N LYS A 271 -7.66 -6.49 22.59
CA LYS A 271 -7.51 -5.53 23.68
C LYS A 271 -8.42 -5.88 24.86
N THR A 272 -7.94 -5.61 26.07
CA THR A 272 -8.68 -5.81 27.32
C THR A 272 -8.73 -4.50 28.10
N VAL A 273 -9.93 -4.04 28.43
CA VAL A 273 -10.22 -2.82 29.18
C VAL A 273 -11.07 -3.20 30.38
N GLY A 274 -10.55 -2.99 31.59
CA GLY A 274 -11.13 -3.59 32.80
C GLY A 274 -11.29 -5.10 32.65
N ASN A 275 -12.54 -5.59 32.70
CA ASN A 275 -12.89 -7.00 32.53
C ASN A 275 -13.40 -7.36 31.12
N GLN A 276 -13.45 -6.41 30.18
CA GLN A 276 -13.95 -6.63 28.82
C GLN A 276 -12.79 -6.87 27.85
N THR A 277 -12.82 -7.99 27.12
CA THR A 277 -11.87 -8.28 26.03
C THR A 277 -12.57 -8.23 24.68
N THR A 278 -12.03 -7.42 23.77
CA THR A 278 -12.43 -7.36 22.35
C THR A 278 -11.31 -7.93 21.50
N TYR A 279 -11.63 -8.93 20.69
CA TYR A 279 -10.74 -9.55 19.72
C TYR A 279 -10.89 -8.87 18.35
N THR A 280 -9.83 -8.88 17.56
CA THR A 280 -9.77 -8.37 16.18
C THR A 280 -9.35 -9.49 15.23
N LEU A 281 -10.11 -9.68 14.15
CA LEU A 281 -9.71 -10.53 13.04
C LEU A 281 -9.02 -9.68 11.96
N TRP A 282 -7.82 -10.12 11.55
CA TRP A 282 -7.03 -9.52 10.48
C TRP A 282 -6.95 -10.45 9.28
N GLN A 283 -7.02 -9.89 8.07
CA GLN A 283 -6.84 -10.59 6.79
C GLN A 283 -6.22 -9.64 5.76
N GLN A 284 -5.23 -10.11 4.99
CA GLN A 284 -4.60 -9.32 3.91
C GLN A 284 -4.14 -7.91 4.37
N GLY A 285 -3.58 -7.81 5.58
CA GLY A 285 -3.14 -6.54 6.18
C GLY A 285 -4.26 -5.59 6.63
N LYS A 286 -5.52 -6.07 6.69
CA LYS A 286 -6.71 -5.26 7.02
C LYS A 286 -7.47 -5.86 8.20
N ARG A 287 -7.96 -4.98 9.09
CA ARG A 287 -8.86 -5.31 10.20
C ARG A 287 -10.26 -5.60 9.64
N VAL A 288 -10.64 -6.88 9.52
CA VAL A 288 -11.90 -7.28 8.88
C VAL A 288 -13.05 -7.50 9.85
N ALA A 289 -12.80 -7.84 11.12
CA ALA A 289 -13.87 -8.00 12.11
C ALA A 289 -13.43 -7.65 13.54
N GLU A 290 -14.43 -7.29 14.36
CA GLU A 290 -14.35 -7.17 15.82
C GLU A 290 -15.25 -8.26 16.45
N ILE A 291 -14.75 -8.88 17.51
CA ILE A 291 -15.31 -10.09 18.11
C ILE A 291 -15.31 -9.94 19.64
N ASP A 292 -16.39 -10.33 20.31
CA ASP A 292 -16.46 -10.27 21.77
C ASP A 292 -15.79 -11.46 22.48
N ALA A 293 -15.70 -11.40 23.81
CA ALA A 293 -15.16 -12.48 24.64
C ALA A 293 -15.95 -13.81 24.56
N ALA A 294 -17.12 -13.84 23.93
CA ALA A 294 -17.91 -15.05 23.68
C ALA A 294 -17.73 -15.61 22.25
N GLY A 295 -16.83 -15.03 21.44
CA GLY A 295 -16.59 -15.45 20.06
C GLY A 295 -17.70 -15.04 19.07
N ARG A 296 -18.54 -14.07 19.45
CA ARG A 296 -19.57 -13.48 18.58
C ARG A 296 -18.97 -12.29 17.84
N ILE A 297 -19.19 -12.21 16.54
CA ILE A 297 -18.76 -11.06 15.73
C ILE A 297 -19.70 -9.89 16.06
N THR A 298 -19.12 -8.79 16.55
CA THR A 298 -19.85 -7.54 16.85
C THR A 298 -19.89 -6.63 15.63
N SER A 299 -18.77 -6.55 14.89
CA SER A 299 -18.64 -5.73 13.68
C SER A 299 -17.83 -6.45 12.59
N GLN A 300 -18.12 -6.20 11.31
CA GLN A 300 -17.23 -6.49 10.18
C GLN A 300 -17.02 -5.24 9.32
N TYR A 301 -15.81 -5.08 8.78
CA TYR A 301 -15.45 -3.96 7.90
C TYR A 301 -15.27 -4.44 6.46
N LEU A 302 -16.04 -3.84 5.55
CA LEU A 302 -16.04 -4.19 4.14
C LEU A 302 -15.28 -3.13 3.34
N TYR A 303 -14.36 -3.59 2.49
CA TYR A 303 -13.40 -2.74 1.79
C TYR A 303 -13.63 -2.72 0.28
N LEU A 304 -13.82 -1.54 -0.29
CA LEU A 304 -13.70 -1.31 -1.73
C LEU A 304 -12.20 -1.27 -2.07
N THR A 305 -11.74 -2.24 -2.86
CA THR A 305 -10.34 -2.34 -3.31
C THR A 305 -10.34 -2.35 -4.84
N GLU A 306 -10.45 -1.16 -5.44
CA GLU A 306 -10.45 -0.93 -6.88
C GLU A 306 -9.76 0.42 -7.17
N GLY A 307 -8.79 0.43 -8.09
CA GLY A 307 -7.86 1.55 -8.27
C GLY A 307 -6.80 1.63 -7.15
N THR A 308 -5.99 2.70 -7.17
CA THR A 308 -4.74 2.84 -6.38
C THR A 308 -4.89 2.96 -4.85
N ARG A 309 -6.12 3.00 -4.31
CA ARG A 309 -6.35 3.11 -2.85
C ARG A 309 -7.50 2.23 -2.38
N THR A 310 -7.26 1.43 -1.34
CA THR A 310 -8.33 0.76 -0.58
C THR A 310 -9.14 1.79 0.21
N LEU A 311 -10.47 1.67 0.19
CA LEU A 311 -11.38 2.44 1.04
C LEU A 311 -12.28 1.52 1.86
N THR A 312 -12.55 1.86 3.12
CA THR A 312 -13.62 1.19 3.88
C THR A 312 -14.97 1.69 3.37
N LEU A 313 -15.79 0.78 2.86
CA LEU A 313 -17.09 1.08 2.24
C LEU A 313 -18.25 0.98 3.24
N ALA A 314 -18.21 -0.03 4.13
CA ALA A 314 -19.29 -0.28 5.08
C ALA A 314 -18.81 -0.98 6.35
N LYS A 315 -19.57 -0.76 7.43
CA LYS A 315 -19.57 -1.57 8.66
C LYS A 315 -20.83 -2.43 8.66
N LEU A 316 -20.67 -3.75 8.73
CA LEU A 316 -21.75 -4.64 9.16
C LEU A 316 -21.71 -4.67 10.69
N GLU A 317 -22.82 -4.40 11.35
CA GLU A 317 -22.92 -4.34 12.80
C GLU A 317 -23.98 -5.32 13.27
N SER A 318 -23.66 -6.18 14.24
CA SER A 318 -24.57 -7.22 14.71
C SER A 318 -25.42 -6.76 15.90
N ALA A 319 -26.52 -7.47 16.14
CA ALA A 319 -27.33 -7.33 17.35
C ALA A 319 -26.53 -7.58 18.66
N ALA A 320 -25.39 -8.27 18.58
CA ALA A 320 -24.53 -8.59 19.72
C ALA A 320 -23.47 -7.52 20.01
N ASN A 321 -23.35 -6.46 19.20
CA ASN A 321 -22.45 -5.35 19.52
C ASN A 321 -23.01 -4.53 20.71
N PRO A 322 -22.28 -4.36 21.84
CA PRO A 322 -22.73 -3.50 22.94
C PRO A 322 -22.91 -2.04 22.51
N ASP A 323 -22.16 -1.57 21.51
CA ASP A 323 -22.23 -0.20 20.97
C ASP A 323 -23.40 0.03 19.98
N ASN A 324 -24.28 -0.97 19.79
CA ASN A 324 -25.40 -0.89 18.87
C ASN A 324 -26.73 -0.64 19.62
N PRO A 325 -27.20 0.62 19.75
CA PRO A 325 -28.38 0.94 20.54
C PRO A 325 -29.71 0.46 19.94
N SER A 326 -29.74 -0.04 18.68
CA SER A 326 -30.94 -0.67 18.15
C SER A 326 -31.01 -2.17 18.45
N HIS A 327 -29.93 -2.80 18.93
CA HIS A 327 -29.82 -4.25 19.17
C HIS A 327 -30.27 -5.13 17.98
N GLU A 328 -30.22 -4.58 16.76
CA GLU A 328 -30.59 -5.23 15.51
C GLU A 328 -29.40 -5.26 14.56
N ALA A 329 -29.28 -6.32 13.75
CA ALA A 329 -28.22 -6.43 12.77
C ALA A 329 -28.43 -5.43 11.61
N ARG A 330 -27.44 -4.58 11.34
CA ARG A 330 -27.58 -3.44 10.42
C ARG A 330 -26.33 -3.20 9.57
N THR A 331 -26.55 -2.63 8.39
CA THR A 331 -25.50 -2.26 7.42
C THR A 331 -25.35 -0.76 7.40
N LEU A 332 -24.17 -0.27 7.75
CA LEU A 332 -23.85 1.15 7.86
C LEU A 332 -22.79 1.52 6.81
N TYR A 333 -23.08 2.50 5.97
CA TYR A 333 -22.23 2.92 4.85
C TYR A 333 -21.29 4.05 5.28
N ILE A 334 -19.99 3.92 5.00
CA ILE A 334 -18.94 4.83 5.46
C ILE A 334 -18.59 5.81 4.33
N HIS A 335 -18.53 7.10 4.67
CA HIS A 335 -18.18 8.19 3.76
C HIS A 335 -16.85 8.80 4.21
N SER A 336 -15.82 8.68 3.37
CA SER A 336 -14.43 9.04 3.70
C SER A 336 -13.90 10.24 2.91
N ASP A 337 -12.84 10.85 3.44
CA ASP A 337 -12.09 11.94 2.81
C ASP A 337 -11.11 11.48 1.72
N GLN A 338 -10.27 12.40 1.20
CA GLN A 338 -9.27 12.14 0.16
C GLN A 338 -8.17 11.14 0.55
N ARG A 339 -7.95 10.95 1.86
CA ARG A 339 -6.99 9.99 2.43
C ARG A 339 -7.63 8.62 2.62
N GLY A 340 -8.96 8.56 2.62
CA GLY A 340 -9.75 7.37 2.95
C GLY A 340 -10.25 7.33 4.40
N ALA A 341 -10.01 8.40 5.17
CA ALA A 341 -10.38 8.47 6.57
C ALA A 341 -11.88 8.84 6.75
N PRO A 342 -12.64 8.17 7.65
CA PRO A 342 -14.07 8.42 7.80
C PRO A 342 -14.42 9.84 8.24
N LEU A 343 -15.42 10.43 7.59
CA LEU A 343 -16.04 11.71 7.94
C LEU A 343 -17.48 11.54 8.44
N ALA A 344 -18.21 10.59 7.87
CA ALA A 344 -19.56 10.26 8.26
C ALA A 344 -19.87 8.76 8.03
N MET A 345 -20.89 8.26 8.70
CA MET A 345 -21.46 6.93 8.49
C MET A 345 -22.98 7.01 8.51
N THR A 346 -23.64 6.36 7.56
CA THR A 346 -25.09 6.44 7.35
C THR A 346 -25.76 5.07 7.34
N ASP A 347 -26.96 4.97 7.88
CA ASP A 347 -27.75 3.74 7.86
C ASP A 347 -28.41 3.46 6.48
N GLN A 348 -29.23 2.41 6.42
CA GLN A 348 -29.98 2.02 5.22
C GLN A 348 -31.07 3.04 4.82
N THR A 349 -31.54 3.87 5.75
CA THR A 349 -32.53 4.94 5.53
C THR A 349 -31.89 6.28 5.11
N ARG A 350 -30.55 6.31 4.99
CA ARG A 350 -29.68 7.48 4.70
C ARG A 350 -29.50 8.44 5.88
N GLN A 351 -29.97 8.11 7.07
CA GLN A 351 -29.72 8.94 8.26
C GLN A 351 -28.25 8.83 8.68
N THR A 352 -27.67 9.95 9.11
CA THR A 352 -26.27 9.99 9.58
C THR A 352 -26.22 9.53 11.03
N VAL A 353 -25.57 8.40 11.28
CA VAL A 353 -25.48 7.74 12.60
C VAL A 353 -24.11 7.92 13.27
N TRP A 354 -23.11 8.38 12.53
CA TRP A 354 -21.82 8.86 13.06
C TRP A 354 -21.28 9.96 12.14
N ARG A 355 -20.65 11.00 12.70
CA ARG A 355 -20.06 12.12 11.96
C ARG A 355 -18.93 12.78 12.76
N ALA A 356 -17.86 13.15 12.09
CA ALA A 356 -16.71 13.82 12.71
C ALA A 356 -16.11 14.94 11.85
N ASP A 357 -15.79 16.08 12.48
CA ASP A 357 -14.75 16.96 11.96
C ASP A 357 -13.41 16.30 12.28
N LEU A 358 -12.71 15.88 11.23
CA LEU A 358 -11.51 15.09 11.32
C LEU A 358 -10.29 15.97 11.06
N THR A 359 -9.45 16.16 12.08
CA THR A 359 -8.25 17.00 11.98
C THR A 359 -7.24 16.42 10.97
N ALA A 360 -6.24 17.24 10.60
CA ALA A 360 -5.08 16.75 9.85
C ALA A 360 -4.46 15.51 10.52
N TRP A 361 -4.33 15.54 11.85
CA TRP A 361 -3.73 14.48 12.68
C TRP A 361 -4.73 13.39 13.11
N GLY A 362 -5.89 13.28 12.46
CA GLY A 362 -6.82 12.18 12.66
C GLY A 362 -7.70 12.25 13.91
N THR A 363 -7.65 13.34 14.69
CA THR A 363 -8.57 13.56 15.82
C THR A 363 -10.00 13.73 15.28
N ALA A 364 -10.94 12.88 15.72
CA ALA A 364 -12.35 13.02 15.37
C ALA A 364 -13.08 13.89 16.41
N ARG A 365 -13.81 14.92 15.97
CA ARG A 365 -14.55 15.85 16.83
C ARG A 365 -16.04 15.94 16.43
N PRO A 366 -16.98 16.09 17.38
CA PRO A 366 -18.39 16.35 17.06
C PRO A 366 -18.56 17.61 16.19
N ILE A 367 -19.53 17.60 15.27
CA ILE A 367 -19.86 18.77 14.43
C ILE A 367 -21.25 19.30 14.79
N GLY A 368 -21.34 20.61 15.01
CA GLY A 368 -22.58 21.32 15.32
C GLY A 368 -22.48 22.09 16.65
N ALA A 369 -23.23 23.18 16.77
CA ALA A 369 -23.27 23.96 18.00
C ALA A 369 -23.91 23.11 19.12
N GLY A 370 -23.17 22.86 20.19
CA GLY A 370 -23.62 22.01 21.31
C GLY A 370 -23.55 20.50 21.06
N ALA A 371 -22.91 20.04 19.98
CA ALA A 371 -22.77 18.61 19.70
C ALA A 371 -21.82 17.92 20.71
N ALA A 372 -22.38 17.09 21.59
CA ALA A 372 -21.64 16.39 22.64
C ALA A 372 -21.17 14.96 22.25
N SER A 373 -21.57 14.46 21.08
CA SER A 373 -21.24 13.11 20.58
C SER A 373 -21.01 13.12 19.07
N LEU A 374 -20.28 12.12 18.56
CA LEU A 374 -20.13 11.85 17.13
C LEU A 374 -21.40 11.24 16.52
N GLY A 375 -22.31 10.70 17.32
CA GLY A 375 -23.59 10.12 16.88
C GLY A 375 -24.03 8.90 17.69
N PRO A 376 -25.18 8.27 17.36
CA PRO A 376 -25.69 7.08 18.03
C PRO A 376 -25.02 5.75 17.62
N ALA A 377 -24.02 5.74 16.73
CA ALA A 377 -23.28 4.52 16.37
C ALA A 377 -21.75 4.72 16.50
N THR A 378 -21.04 3.74 17.04
CA THR A 378 -19.57 3.81 17.16
C THR A 378 -18.86 3.45 15.85
N LEU A 379 -17.92 4.29 15.43
CA LEU A 379 -16.90 3.96 14.43
C LEU A 379 -15.51 4.34 14.95
N ASN A 380 -14.64 3.34 15.09
CA ASN A 380 -13.29 3.51 15.64
C ASN A 380 -12.19 3.64 14.57
N LEU A 381 -12.48 3.43 13.29
CA LEU A 381 -11.51 3.68 12.22
C LEU A 381 -11.19 5.19 12.10
N ARG A 382 -9.92 5.52 11.79
CA ARG A 382 -9.42 6.91 11.70
C ARG A 382 -8.71 7.14 10.37
N LEU A 383 -7.46 7.62 10.36
CA LEU A 383 -6.62 7.65 9.15
C LEU A 383 -6.39 6.21 8.64
N PRO A 384 -5.93 5.99 7.39
CA PRO A 384 -5.60 4.65 6.90
C PRO A 384 -4.73 3.86 7.89
N GLY A 385 -5.04 2.58 8.08
CA GLY A 385 -4.42 1.71 9.10
C GLY A 385 -4.99 1.86 10.53
N GLN A 386 -5.39 3.07 10.91
CA GLN A 386 -5.61 3.46 12.31
C GLN A 386 -6.98 3.02 12.90
N TYR A 387 -6.94 2.52 14.14
CA TYR A 387 -8.10 2.24 14.99
C TYR A 387 -7.96 2.97 16.34
N TYR A 388 -8.98 3.73 16.73
CA TYR A 388 -9.05 4.54 17.94
C TYR A 388 -9.47 3.75 19.18
N ASP A 389 -8.70 3.91 20.25
CA ASP A 389 -8.97 3.34 21.56
C ASP A 389 -9.50 4.43 22.51
N ALA A 390 -10.82 4.49 22.66
CA ALA A 390 -11.53 5.49 23.48
C ALA A 390 -11.02 5.56 24.93
N GLU A 391 -10.54 4.44 25.46
CA GLU A 391 -9.97 4.32 26.80
C GLU A 391 -8.64 5.07 27.02
N THR A 392 -7.92 5.44 25.95
CA THR A 392 -6.63 6.16 26.02
C THR A 392 -6.53 7.37 25.07
N GLY A 393 -7.45 7.49 24.11
CA GLY A 393 -7.38 8.48 23.04
C GLY A 393 -6.31 8.20 21.98
N LEU A 394 -5.56 7.10 22.10
CA LEU A 394 -4.53 6.68 21.16
C LEU A 394 -5.12 5.93 19.96
N HIS A 395 -4.34 5.84 18.88
CA HIS A 395 -4.66 5.01 17.72
C HIS A 395 -3.65 3.86 17.59
N ASP A 396 -4.17 2.64 17.50
CA ASP A 396 -3.45 1.47 17.03
C ASP A 396 -3.24 1.58 15.50
N ASN A 397 -1.98 1.69 15.07
CA ASN A 397 -1.60 1.74 13.66
C ASN A 397 -0.65 0.57 13.32
N TRP A 398 -1.13 -0.65 13.60
CA TRP A 398 -0.40 -1.91 13.34
C TRP A 398 0.98 -1.94 14.02
N HIS A 399 2.09 -1.71 13.33
CA HIS A 399 3.44 -1.83 13.89
C HIS A 399 3.80 -0.73 14.91
N ARG A 400 3.07 0.40 14.94
CA ARG A 400 3.26 1.48 15.93
C ARG A 400 1.94 1.96 16.55
N THR A 401 2.01 2.49 17.77
CA THR A 401 0.91 3.23 18.40
C THR A 401 1.09 4.72 18.18
N TYR A 402 0.04 5.39 17.73
CA TYR A 402 0.02 6.80 17.33
C TYR A 402 -0.80 7.64 18.30
N ASP A 403 -0.36 8.86 18.61
CA ASP A 403 -1.14 9.84 19.38
C ASP A 403 -1.60 11.01 18.49
N PRO A 404 -2.91 11.13 18.18
CA PRO A 404 -3.44 12.23 17.36
C PRO A 404 -3.33 13.59 18.04
N ASN A 405 -3.07 13.64 19.35
CA ASN A 405 -2.91 14.91 20.09
C ASN A 405 -1.50 15.50 19.93
N THR A 406 -0.51 14.68 19.58
CA THR A 406 0.89 15.11 19.40
C THR A 406 1.34 15.04 17.93
N GLY A 407 0.63 14.26 17.11
CA GLY A 407 0.99 13.99 15.72
C GLY A 407 2.15 12.99 15.58
N ARG A 408 2.53 12.31 16.66
CA ARG A 408 3.73 11.47 16.77
C ARG A 408 3.37 10.04 17.17
N TYR A 409 4.27 9.11 16.86
CA TYR A 409 4.26 7.74 17.35
C TYR A 409 4.86 7.64 18.77
N LEU A 410 4.41 6.66 19.55
CA LEU A 410 4.95 6.37 20.88
C LEU A 410 6.31 5.66 20.78
N GLN A 411 6.44 4.75 19.82
CA GLN A 411 7.69 4.09 19.45
C GLN A 411 8.44 4.87 18.36
N PRO A 412 9.78 4.77 18.28
CA PRO A 412 10.50 5.08 17.06
C PRO A 412 10.09 4.09 15.96
N ASP A 413 10.43 4.41 14.71
CA ASP A 413 10.26 3.48 13.60
C ASP A 413 11.05 2.18 13.83
N PRO A 414 10.42 0.99 13.73
CA PRO A 414 11.15 -0.27 13.73
C PRO A 414 12.24 -0.35 12.64
N LEU A 415 12.08 0.44 11.57
CA LEU A 415 12.99 0.56 10.43
C LEU A 415 14.05 1.66 10.64
N GLY A 416 14.13 2.23 11.85
CA GLY A 416 15.15 3.19 12.29
C GLY A 416 14.80 4.64 11.99
N TYR A 417 15.43 5.21 10.95
CA TYR A 417 15.21 6.58 10.49
C TYR A 417 14.82 6.57 9.00
N PRO A 418 13.71 5.92 8.61
CA PRO A 418 13.39 5.76 7.20
C PRO A 418 12.99 7.08 6.55
N ASP A 419 12.11 7.85 7.20
CA ASP A 419 11.35 8.92 6.54
C ASP A 419 11.81 10.34 6.95
N GLY A 420 12.98 10.41 7.58
CA GLY A 420 13.56 11.65 8.10
C GLY A 420 14.44 11.39 9.32
N PRO A 421 15.03 12.46 9.90
CA PRO A 421 15.77 12.40 11.16
C PRO A 421 14.85 12.26 12.39
N ASP A 422 13.52 12.20 12.22
CA ASP A 422 12.53 12.10 13.29
C ASP A 422 11.76 10.78 13.19
N ALA A 423 12.27 9.75 13.87
CA ALA A 423 11.73 8.38 13.85
C ALA A 423 10.30 8.24 14.41
N TYR A 424 9.71 9.31 14.97
CA TYR A 424 8.36 9.30 15.55
C TYR A 424 7.32 10.02 14.66
N LEU A 425 7.73 10.58 13.53
CA LEU A 425 6.92 11.52 12.77
C LEU A 425 5.92 10.82 11.82
N TYR A 426 4.61 10.95 12.06
CA TYR A 426 3.60 10.33 11.19
C TYR A 426 3.61 10.91 9.77
N ALA A 427 3.76 10.05 8.76
CA ALA A 427 3.67 10.38 7.33
C ALA A 427 4.56 11.58 6.91
N GLN A 428 5.81 11.62 7.39
CA GLN A 428 6.77 12.74 7.21
C GLN A 428 6.22 14.10 7.68
N GLY A 429 5.23 14.09 8.55
CA GLY A 429 4.58 15.28 9.08
C GLY A 429 3.67 16.00 8.09
N ASP A 430 3.25 15.33 7.01
CA ASP A 430 2.29 15.82 6.02
C ASP A 430 1.05 14.90 5.93
N PRO A 431 0.25 14.79 7.00
CA PRO A 431 -0.90 13.88 7.09
C PRO A 431 -2.11 14.37 6.29
N VAL A 432 -2.01 15.49 5.56
CA VAL A 432 -3.07 16.03 4.71
C VAL A 432 -2.99 15.40 3.31
N ASN A 433 -1.76 15.24 2.81
CA ASN A 433 -1.46 14.72 1.48
C ASN A 433 -0.99 13.24 1.51
N ARG A 434 -0.43 12.77 2.63
CA ARG A 434 0.12 11.42 2.81
C ARG A 434 -0.59 10.65 3.93
N ALA A 435 -0.33 9.35 4.00
CA ALA A 435 -0.75 8.46 5.09
C ALA A 435 0.30 7.36 5.29
N ASP A 436 0.46 6.91 6.53
CA ASP A 436 1.16 5.68 6.91
C ASP A 436 0.10 4.70 7.42
N SER A 437 -0.15 3.62 6.66
CA SER A 437 -1.21 2.64 6.93
C SER A 437 -0.73 1.34 7.60
N SER A 438 0.57 1.19 7.83
CA SER A 438 1.19 0.06 8.51
C SER A 438 1.85 0.45 9.83
N GLY A 439 2.08 1.75 10.08
CA GLY A 439 2.95 2.18 11.16
C GLY A 439 4.43 1.90 10.85
N MET A 440 4.80 1.83 9.57
CA MET A 440 6.09 1.38 9.05
C MET A 440 6.26 1.96 7.63
N TYR A 441 6.06 3.27 7.46
CA TYR A 441 6.14 3.92 6.14
C TYR A 441 7.48 3.56 5.47
N ALA A 442 7.39 3.00 4.27
CA ALA A 442 8.52 2.48 3.53
C ALA A 442 8.57 3.19 2.18
N GLU A 443 9.75 3.67 1.82
CA GLU A 443 9.93 4.57 0.69
C GLU A 443 10.32 3.79 -0.59
N ASP A 444 10.01 4.39 -1.74
CA ASP A 444 9.89 3.68 -3.02
C ASP A 444 11.26 3.38 -3.68
N VAL A 445 11.51 2.11 -4.06
CA VAL A 445 12.88 1.64 -4.38
C VAL A 445 13.46 2.23 -5.67
N HIS A 446 12.65 2.48 -6.71
CA HIS A 446 13.14 3.07 -7.96
C HIS A 446 13.74 4.46 -7.71
N TYR A 447 13.06 5.33 -6.95
CA TYR A 447 13.60 6.62 -6.50
C TYR A 447 14.99 6.51 -5.87
N TYR A 448 15.20 5.61 -4.90
CA TYR A 448 16.49 5.50 -4.20
C TYR A 448 17.61 4.97 -5.09
N MET A 449 17.34 3.97 -5.92
CA MET A 449 18.35 3.43 -6.84
C MET A 449 18.67 4.42 -7.95
N THR A 450 17.65 5.01 -8.59
CA THR A 450 17.83 6.01 -9.65
C THR A 450 18.61 7.22 -9.16
N TYR A 451 18.31 7.74 -7.96
CA TYR A 451 19.06 8.84 -7.38
C TYR A 451 20.52 8.47 -7.10
N PHE A 452 20.77 7.27 -6.55
CA PHE A 452 22.11 6.78 -6.28
C PHE A 452 22.94 6.62 -7.56
N LEU A 453 22.38 5.98 -8.59
CA LEU A 453 23.06 5.81 -9.88
C LEU A 453 23.27 7.16 -10.58
N ALA A 454 22.32 8.10 -10.47
CA ALA A 454 22.47 9.45 -11.02
C ALA A 454 23.63 10.22 -10.38
N LEU A 455 23.69 10.30 -9.05
CA LEU A 455 24.80 10.95 -8.34
C LEU A 455 26.15 10.28 -8.62
N THR A 456 26.21 8.95 -8.49
CA THR A 456 27.46 8.21 -8.67
C THR A 456 27.92 8.16 -10.13
N ALA A 457 27.02 8.34 -11.10
CA ALA A 457 27.37 8.56 -12.50
C ALA A 457 27.96 9.96 -12.74
N GLY A 458 27.47 11.00 -12.04
CA GLY A 458 28.05 12.35 -12.02
C GLY A 458 27.09 13.51 -12.19
N LEU A 459 25.77 13.29 -12.03
CA LEU A 459 24.79 14.37 -12.02
C LEU A 459 24.90 15.24 -10.76
N SER A 460 24.39 16.47 -10.83
CA SER A 460 24.15 17.25 -9.61
C SER A 460 23.05 16.61 -8.76
N ALA A 461 23.06 16.84 -7.45
CA ALA A 461 22.00 16.38 -6.55
C ALA A 461 20.61 16.90 -6.95
N ASN A 462 20.53 18.09 -7.56
CA ASN A 462 19.29 18.65 -8.08
C ASN A 462 18.76 17.83 -9.27
N ASP A 463 19.63 17.49 -10.21
CA ASP A 463 19.22 16.79 -11.43
C ASP A 463 18.96 15.32 -11.14
N ALA A 464 19.78 14.69 -10.30
CA ALA A 464 19.54 13.36 -9.74
C ALA A 464 18.18 13.30 -9.00
N TRP A 465 17.83 14.33 -8.22
CA TRP A 465 16.53 14.41 -7.54
C TRP A 465 15.35 14.53 -8.50
N ILE A 466 15.45 15.37 -9.54
CA ILE A 466 14.38 15.51 -10.53
C ILE A 466 14.21 14.22 -11.34
N ILE A 467 15.32 13.60 -11.77
CA ILE A 467 15.32 12.33 -12.51
C ILE A 467 14.67 11.23 -11.66
N ALA A 468 15.15 11.00 -10.44
CA ALA A 468 14.61 9.99 -9.53
C ALA A 468 13.15 10.23 -9.14
N THR A 469 12.73 11.48 -9.03
CA THR A 469 11.32 11.83 -8.79
C THR A 469 10.45 11.50 -10.00
N ALA A 470 10.88 11.88 -11.20
CA ALA A 470 10.11 11.66 -12.43
C ALA A 470 10.03 10.16 -12.79
N ASP A 471 11.13 9.44 -12.60
CA ASP A 471 11.24 7.98 -12.60
C ASP A 471 10.19 7.37 -11.66
N GLN A 472 10.24 7.66 -10.37
CA GLN A 472 9.27 7.11 -9.41
C GLN A 472 7.81 7.52 -9.61
N THR A 473 7.55 8.68 -10.25
CA THR A 473 6.17 9.07 -10.55
C THR A 473 5.49 8.15 -11.55
N VAL A 474 6.23 7.39 -12.37
CA VAL A 474 5.67 6.44 -13.34
C VAL A 474 4.88 5.32 -12.65
N ASP A 475 5.36 4.82 -11.50
CA ASP A 475 4.62 3.87 -10.65
C ASP A 475 3.51 4.55 -9.83
N ASN A 476 3.89 5.54 -9.00
CA ASN A 476 3.15 5.85 -7.77
C ASN A 476 2.25 7.10 -7.85
N VAL A 477 2.40 7.91 -8.90
CA VAL A 477 1.74 9.21 -9.03
C VAL A 477 1.07 9.40 -10.39
N ASN A 478 1.52 8.66 -11.40
CA ASN A 478 1.04 8.74 -12.78
C ASN A 478 0.28 7.46 -13.20
N PRO A 479 -1.00 7.32 -12.85
CA PRO A 479 -1.82 6.20 -13.34
C PRO A 479 -2.10 6.22 -14.86
N TYR A 480 -1.59 7.19 -15.63
CA TYR A 480 -1.50 7.04 -17.10
C TYR A 480 -0.43 6.02 -17.54
N THR A 481 0.55 5.73 -16.69
CA THR A 481 1.65 4.81 -16.99
C THR A 481 1.51 3.46 -16.29
N ASP A 482 1.07 3.44 -15.01
CA ASP A 482 0.79 2.29 -14.14
C ASP A 482 0.61 0.92 -14.85
N ALA A 483 1.52 0.00 -14.51
CA ALA A 483 1.59 -1.34 -15.07
C ALA A 483 0.39 -2.26 -14.75
N TYR A 484 -0.46 -1.94 -13.76
CA TYR A 484 -1.44 -2.85 -13.17
C TYR A 484 -2.86 -2.24 -12.99
N PRO A 485 -3.67 -2.16 -14.07
CA PRO A 485 -5.10 -2.37 -13.92
C PRO A 485 -5.35 -3.80 -13.40
N SER A 486 -6.33 -3.98 -12.52
CA SER A 486 -6.52 -5.21 -11.74
C SER A 486 -6.76 -6.45 -12.63
N VAL A 487 -5.77 -7.35 -12.69
CA VAL A 487 -5.68 -8.77 -13.15
C VAL A 487 -6.36 -9.19 -14.47
N ALA A 488 -7.41 -8.54 -14.97
CA ALA A 488 -8.21 -9.03 -16.08
C ALA A 488 -8.73 -7.93 -17.01
N ALA A 489 -9.20 -8.42 -18.17
CA ALA A 489 -9.58 -7.62 -19.34
C ALA A 489 -8.43 -6.82 -19.92
N GLY A 490 -8.62 -6.28 -21.13
CA GLY A 490 -7.60 -5.53 -21.85
C GLY A 490 -7.01 -4.43 -20.98
N GLY A 491 -5.87 -4.71 -20.35
CA GLY A 491 -5.12 -3.74 -19.58
C GLY A 491 -4.61 -2.63 -20.49
N ASN A 492 -3.94 -1.64 -19.92
CA ASN A 492 -3.31 -0.58 -20.70
C ASN A 492 -2.05 -1.12 -21.39
N LEU A 493 -2.21 -2.05 -22.33
CA LEU A 493 -1.14 -2.70 -23.10
C LEU A 493 -0.29 -1.64 -23.81
N ASP A 494 -0.92 -0.55 -24.24
CA ASP A 494 -0.27 0.62 -24.83
C ASP A 494 0.67 1.33 -23.82
N ALA A 495 0.22 1.66 -22.60
CA ALA A 495 1.13 2.21 -21.58
C ALA A 495 2.18 1.18 -21.12
N ARG A 496 1.80 -0.09 -20.96
CA ARG A 496 2.73 -1.16 -20.61
C ARG A 496 3.83 -1.32 -21.65
N GLU A 497 3.53 -1.36 -22.94
CA GLU A 497 4.54 -1.36 -24.02
C GLU A 497 5.42 -0.09 -24.04
N LYS A 498 4.90 1.04 -23.54
CA LYS A 498 5.55 2.35 -23.65
C LYS A 498 6.40 2.76 -22.46
N TYR A 499 6.05 2.30 -21.26
CA TYR A 499 6.60 2.80 -20.00
C TYR A 499 7.14 1.71 -19.05
N HIS A 500 6.79 0.43 -19.24
CA HIS A 500 7.18 -0.65 -18.30
C HIS A 500 7.75 -1.93 -18.99
N PHE A 501 7.30 -2.29 -20.19
CA PHE A 501 7.60 -3.57 -20.86
C PHE A 501 8.29 -3.37 -22.22
N THR A 502 9.35 -2.57 -22.26
CA THR A 502 9.87 -1.94 -23.49
C THR A 502 10.91 -2.79 -24.27
N GLN A 503 10.79 -4.12 -24.28
CA GLN A 503 11.82 -5.06 -24.80
C GLN A 503 11.46 -5.86 -26.06
N THR A 504 12.51 -6.42 -26.67
CA THR A 504 12.46 -7.63 -27.52
C THR A 504 13.15 -8.79 -26.78
N SER A 505 13.25 -9.99 -27.37
CA SER A 505 13.62 -11.23 -26.67
C SER A 505 14.99 -11.28 -25.98
N THR A 506 15.89 -10.31 -26.19
CA THR A 506 17.24 -10.32 -25.61
C THR A 506 17.71 -9.00 -25.00
N ALA A 507 17.05 -7.87 -25.27
CA ALA A 507 17.53 -6.54 -24.86
C ALA A 507 16.43 -5.46 -24.87
N PHE A 508 16.76 -4.31 -24.29
CA PHE A 508 16.04 -3.05 -24.47
C PHE A 508 15.74 -2.82 -25.96
N ASN A 509 14.51 -2.46 -26.32
CA ASN A 509 14.15 -2.22 -27.72
C ASN A 509 14.43 -0.76 -28.12
N PRO A 510 15.54 -0.47 -28.84
CA PRO A 510 15.89 0.90 -29.22
C PRO A 510 14.92 1.50 -30.26
N ASN A 511 13.97 0.70 -30.79
CA ASN A 511 12.95 1.15 -31.73
C ASN A 511 11.60 1.42 -31.03
N ASN A 512 11.52 1.34 -29.70
CA ASN A 512 10.30 1.64 -28.97
C ASN A 512 9.90 3.12 -29.16
N ARG A 513 8.77 3.35 -29.84
CA ARG A 513 8.33 4.69 -30.26
C ARG A 513 8.02 5.65 -29.11
N GLN A 514 7.81 5.19 -27.88
CA GLN A 514 7.69 6.10 -26.73
C GLN A 514 9.04 6.31 -26.05
N VAL A 515 9.84 5.28 -25.82
CA VAL A 515 11.14 5.46 -25.15
C VAL A 515 12.11 6.30 -25.99
N VAL A 516 12.09 6.13 -27.32
CA VAL A 516 12.79 7.00 -28.27
C VAL A 516 12.27 8.45 -28.24
N LYS A 517 10.98 8.66 -27.94
CA LYS A 517 10.43 10.01 -27.73
C LYS A 517 10.81 10.60 -26.38
N LEU A 518 10.80 9.83 -25.29
CA LEU A 518 11.17 10.32 -23.96
C LEU A 518 12.64 10.72 -23.93
N ASN A 519 13.54 9.85 -24.39
CA ASN A 519 14.96 10.22 -24.54
C ASN A 519 15.13 11.33 -25.61
N GLY A 520 14.38 11.26 -26.71
CA GLY A 520 14.35 12.32 -27.72
C GLY A 520 13.95 13.70 -27.16
N TYR A 521 12.94 13.78 -26.30
CA TYR A 521 12.53 15.02 -25.63
C TYR A 521 13.53 15.43 -24.56
N ALA A 522 14.14 14.49 -23.84
CA ALA A 522 15.20 14.79 -22.88
C ALA A 522 16.44 15.38 -23.57
N ILE A 523 16.88 14.81 -24.70
CA ILE A 523 18.05 15.27 -25.46
C ILE A 523 17.77 16.59 -26.19
N ASN A 524 16.59 16.75 -26.81
CA ASN A 524 16.30 17.92 -27.66
C ASN A 524 15.65 19.11 -26.92
N THR A 525 15.34 19.01 -25.62
CA THR A 525 14.76 20.13 -24.86
C THR A 525 15.82 21.08 -24.32
N SER A 526 15.66 22.37 -24.58
CA SER A 526 16.54 23.42 -24.06
C SER A 526 16.25 23.82 -22.60
N SER A 527 15.42 23.06 -21.89
CA SER A 527 15.11 23.26 -20.47
C SER A 527 15.74 22.12 -19.66
N PRO A 528 16.77 22.37 -18.83
CA PRO A 528 17.42 21.34 -18.01
C PRO A 528 16.44 20.56 -17.13
N CYS A 529 15.40 21.23 -16.64
CA CYS A 529 14.33 20.66 -15.83
C CYS A 529 13.48 19.65 -16.61
N LEU A 530 13.14 19.95 -17.88
CA LEU A 530 12.41 19.02 -18.73
C LEU A 530 13.32 17.91 -19.25
N LYS A 531 14.62 18.19 -19.43
CA LYS A 531 15.62 17.14 -19.70
C LYS A 531 15.63 16.15 -18.53
N ALA A 532 15.81 16.63 -17.30
CA ALA A 532 15.78 15.79 -16.10
C ALA A 532 14.45 15.01 -15.94
N GLN A 533 13.30 15.66 -16.16
CA GLN A 533 11.99 15.00 -16.03
C GLN A 533 11.78 13.89 -17.09
N PHE A 534 11.86 14.22 -18.38
CA PHE A 534 11.68 13.22 -19.44
C PHE A 534 12.78 12.14 -19.42
N TYR A 535 13.94 12.45 -18.83
CA TYR A 535 15.00 11.46 -18.60
C TYR A 535 14.69 10.51 -17.43
N GLY A 536 13.99 10.95 -16.38
CA GLY A 536 13.46 10.06 -15.35
C GLY A 536 12.35 9.15 -15.88
N GLU A 537 11.38 9.71 -16.60
CA GLU A 537 10.34 8.94 -17.30
C GLU A 537 10.93 7.93 -18.31
N TYR A 538 12.09 8.26 -18.91
CA TYR A 538 12.88 7.37 -19.76
C TYR A 538 13.61 6.28 -18.96
N LEU A 539 14.25 6.63 -17.84
CA LEU A 539 15.00 5.68 -17.02
C LEU A 539 14.09 4.60 -16.44
N HIS A 540 12.92 4.96 -15.92
CA HIS A 540 11.94 3.99 -15.43
C HIS A 540 11.67 2.91 -16.48
N ALA A 541 11.27 3.37 -17.68
CA ALA A 541 10.98 2.53 -18.84
C ALA A 541 12.20 1.78 -19.41
N TYR A 542 13.40 2.05 -18.92
CA TYR A 542 14.66 1.37 -19.23
C TYR A 542 15.04 0.36 -18.12
N GLN A 543 14.76 0.66 -16.85
CA GLN A 543 15.06 -0.18 -15.68
C GLN A 543 14.13 -1.40 -15.57
N ASP A 544 12.82 -1.21 -15.75
CA ASP A 544 11.81 -2.29 -15.71
C ASP A 544 12.11 -3.41 -16.72
N THR A 545 12.81 -3.06 -17.80
CA THR A 545 13.26 -3.98 -18.85
C THR A 545 14.25 -5.03 -18.37
N TYR A 546 14.86 -4.79 -17.22
CA TYR A 546 15.65 -5.75 -16.45
C TYR A 546 14.80 -6.39 -15.34
N GLY A 547 13.93 -5.63 -14.66
CA GLY A 547 13.04 -6.16 -13.62
C GLY A 547 12.17 -7.34 -14.09
N HIS A 548 11.37 -7.13 -15.14
CA HIS A 548 10.28 -8.01 -15.54
C HIS A 548 10.71 -9.20 -16.44
N ARG A 549 11.21 -10.26 -15.81
CA ARG A 549 11.59 -11.54 -16.46
C ARG A 549 10.98 -12.75 -15.77
N ASP A 550 11.00 -13.87 -16.46
CA ASP A 550 10.70 -15.18 -15.88
C ASP A 550 11.90 -15.76 -15.08
N GLN A 551 11.68 -16.93 -14.48
CA GLN A 551 12.69 -17.65 -13.69
C GLN A 551 13.91 -18.10 -14.53
N ASP A 552 13.70 -18.30 -15.83
CA ASP A 552 14.69 -18.72 -16.83
C ASP A 552 15.40 -17.51 -17.46
N ASN A 553 15.15 -16.31 -16.92
CA ASN A 553 15.72 -15.01 -17.27
C ASN A 553 15.34 -14.47 -18.68
N VAL A 554 14.24 -14.99 -19.25
CA VAL A 554 13.64 -14.51 -20.50
C VAL A 554 12.80 -13.26 -20.22
N PRO A 555 12.90 -12.17 -21.01
CA PRO A 555 12.06 -11.00 -20.82
C PRO A 555 10.63 -11.28 -21.25
N TYR A 556 9.65 -10.91 -20.41
CA TYR A 556 8.24 -10.98 -20.79
C TYR A 556 7.86 -9.85 -21.74
N GLY A 557 7.07 -10.17 -22.77
CA GLY A 557 6.33 -9.17 -23.54
C GLY A 557 5.10 -8.65 -22.80
N THR A 558 4.11 -8.14 -23.53
CA THR A 558 2.86 -7.53 -23.00
C THR A 558 2.05 -8.39 -22.02
N GLY A 559 2.27 -9.71 -21.97
CA GLY A 559 1.69 -10.59 -20.95
C GLY A 559 2.27 -10.45 -19.54
N GLY A 560 3.42 -9.78 -19.35
CA GLY A 560 4.36 -9.90 -18.22
C GLY A 560 3.94 -9.53 -16.79
N HIS A 561 2.64 -9.50 -16.50
CA HIS A 561 2.04 -9.34 -15.18
C HIS A 561 0.78 -10.21 -14.99
N ALA A 562 0.18 -10.74 -16.06
CA ALA A 562 -1.12 -11.40 -16.00
C ALA A 562 -1.06 -12.91 -15.72
N HIS A 563 0.11 -13.56 -15.86
CA HIS A 563 0.25 -15.01 -15.73
C HIS A 563 1.45 -15.41 -14.86
N VAL A 564 1.13 -15.95 -13.68
CA VAL A 564 1.73 -17.17 -13.09
C VAL A 564 3.24 -17.32 -13.32
N GLY A 565 4.07 -16.58 -12.57
CA GLY A 565 5.53 -16.73 -12.60
C GLY A 565 6.35 -15.46 -12.82
N THR A 566 5.95 -14.31 -12.27
CA THR A 566 6.66 -13.02 -12.43
C THR A 566 7.36 -12.59 -11.15
N ASN A 567 8.59 -12.04 -11.25
CA ASN A 567 9.23 -11.26 -10.18
C ASN A 567 8.93 -9.76 -10.34
N PRO A 568 8.08 -9.14 -9.50
CA PRO A 568 8.02 -7.70 -9.35
C PRO A 568 9.17 -7.23 -8.44
N ASP A 569 10.11 -6.50 -9.04
CA ASP A 569 10.94 -5.46 -8.41
C ASP A 569 11.83 -5.89 -7.23
N MET A 570 11.90 -7.19 -6.94
CA MET A 570 12.84 -7.74 -5.97
C MET A 570 14.24 -7.83 -6.59
N THR A 571 15.11 -6.98 -6.07
CA THR A 571 16.54 -6.88 -6.41
C THR A 571 17.36 -8.11 -6.01
N TYR A 572 16.81 -8.95 -5.11
CA TYR A 572 17.47 -10.09 -4.48
C TYR A 572 16.98 -11.46 -4.97
N ASN A 573 17.85 -12.47 -4.84
CA ASN A 573 17.49 -13.86 -5.10
C ASN A 573 16.56 -14.39 -3.98
N HIS A 574 15.49 -15.06 -4.37
CA HIS A 574 14.48 -15.57 -3.45
C HIS A 574 13.88 -16.89 -3.93
N ILE A 575 13.20 -17.59 -3.01
CA ILE A 575 12.34 -18.72 -3.34
C ILE A 575 10.92 -18.17 -3.44
N SER A 576 10.21 -18.49 -4.52
CA SER A 576 8.79 -18.17 -4.69
C SER A 576 7.97 -19.45 -4.81
N ILE A 577 6.65 -19.32 -4.89
CA ILE A 577 5.75 -20.46 -5.13
C ILE A 577 6.05 -21.20 -6.45
N PHE A 578 6.73 -20.55 -7.42
CA PHE A 578 7.03 -21.11 -8.74
C PHE A 578 8.43 -21.71 -8.87
N GLY A 579 9.39 -21.35 -8.00
CA GLY A 579 10.75 -21.86 -8.07
C GLY A 579 11.78 -21.00 -7.34
N TYR A 580 13.07 -21.33 -7.50
CA TYR A 580 14.19 -20.54 -6.99
C TYR A 580 14.67 -19.51 -8.02
N TRP A 581 14.53 -18.24 -7.68
CA TRP A 581 14.89 -17.10 -8.53
C TRP A 581 16.34 -16.69 -8.30
N GLY A 582 17.28 -17.53 -8.77
CA GLY A 582 18.73 -17.34 -8.59
C GLY A 582 19.40 -16.30 -9.49
N GLY A 583 18.64 -15.64 -10.38
CA GLY A 583 19.16 -14.68 -11.35
C GLY A 583 18.92 -13.20 -11.03
N ASN A 584 18.12 -12.87 -10.01
CA ASN A 584 17.67 -11.51 -9.73
C ASN A 584 18.82 -10.57 -9.35
N GLU A 585 19.75 -11.03 -8.50
CA GLU A 585 20.92 -10.22 -8.08
C GLU A 585 21.81 -9.87 -9.27
N ALA A 586 22.06 -10.84 -10.16
CA ALA A 586 22.86 -10.63 -11.36
C ALA A 586 22.13 -9.76 -12.40
N ARG A 587 20.80 -9.84 -12.44
CA ARG A 587 19.92 -9.08 -13.34
C ARG A 587 19.78 -7.62 -12.92
N THR A 588 19.64 -7.35 -11.64
CA THR A 588 19.62 -5.98 -11.09
C THR A 588 21.00 -5.36 -11.18
N LEU A 589 22.07 -6.11 -10.94
CA LEU A 589 23.44 -5.64 -11.22
C LEU A 589 23.69 -5.32 -12.71
N LEU A 590 23.01 -6.01 -13.63
CA LEU A 590 23.01 -5.68 -15.05
C LEU A 590 22.20 -4.41 -15.35
N MET A 591 21.05 -4.23 -14.69
CA MET A 591 20.24 -3.01 -14.75
C MET A 591 21.04 -1.79 -14.30
N GLU A 592 21.61 -1.86 -13.10
CA GLU A 592 22.38 -0.78 -12.48
C GLU A 592 23.57 -0.39 -13.35
N ARG A 593 24.29 -1.39 -13.89
CA ARG A 593 25.41 -1.17 -14.83
C ARG A 593 24.95 -0.45 -16.09
N ALA A 594 23.82 -0.87 -16.66
CA ALA A 594 23.29 -0.32 -17.88
C ALA A 594 22.78 1.11 -17.67
N ALA A 595 21.98 1.35 -16.62
CA ALA A 595 21.43 2.65 -16.27
C ALA A 595 22.53 3.65 -15.91
N PHE A 596 23.50 3.26 -15.05
CA PHE A 596 24.69 4.07 -14.75
C PHE A 596 25.43 4.49 -16.03
N ALA A 597 25.71 3.53 -16.93
CA ALA A 597 26.41 3.81 -18.16
C ALA A 597 25.57 4.63 -19.15
N GLN A 598 24.24 4.50 -19.14
CA GLN A 598 23.30 5.31 -19.93
C GLN A 598 23.29 6.75 -19.43
N ILE A 599 23.24 6.96 -18.12
CA ILE A 599 23.36 8.28 -17.48
C ILE A 599 24.66 8.97 -17.89
N GLN A 600 25.80 8.27 -17.78
CA GLN A 600 27.10 8.85 -18.17
C GLN A 600 27.16 9.23 -19.66
N ARG A 601 26.54 8.44 -20.55
CA ARG A 601 26.41 8.75 -21.99
C ARG A 601 25.52 9.98 -22.23
N ASP A 602 24.26 9.93 -21.82
CA ASP A 602 23.22 10.88 -22.26
C ASP A 602 23.33 12.25 -21.58
N TRP A 603 24.12 12.34 -20.51
CA TRP A 603 24.43 13.59 -19.81
C TRP A 603 25.89 14.04 -19.94
N GLY A 604 26.79 13.22 -20.48
CA GLY A 604 28.20 13.55 -20.55
C GLY A 604 28.83 13.80 -19.18
N VAL A 605 28.47 12.98 -18.19
CA VAL A 605 28.91 13.13 -16.78
C VAL A 605 29.87 12.03 -16.35
N THR A 606 30.76 12.36 -15.41
CA THR A 606 31.53 11.36 -14.67
C THR A 606 31.80 11.87 -13.25
N ALA A 607 31.26 11.18 -12.24
CA ALA A 607 31.46 11.55 -10.84
C ALA A 607 32.91 11.30 -10.38
N LYS A 608 33.30 12.03 -9.34
CA LYS A 608 34.51 11.78 -8.56
C LYS A 608 34.14 11.64 -7.08
N ASP A 609 34.88 10.81 -6.35
CA ASP A 609 34.77 10.71 -4.90
C ASP A 609 35.34 11.98 -4.22
N GLY A 610 35.13 12.10 -2.90
CA GLY A 610 35.69 13.17 -2.06
C GLY A 610 37.22 13.19 -1.96
N ARG A 611 37.94 12.32 -2.69
CA ARG A 611 39.40 12.26 -2.83
C ARG A 611 39.86 12.57 -4.26
N GLY A 612 38.93 12.84 -5.19
CA GLY A 612 39.19 13.17 -6.59
C GLY A 612 39.24 11.97 -7.55
N ASN A 613 39.01 10.75 -7.07
CA ASN A 613 38.99 9.54 -7.91
C ASN A 613 37.67 9.42 -8.65
N THR A 614 37.71 9.24 -9.97
CA THR A 614 36.53 8.88 -10.75
C THR A 614 35.86 7.61 -10.22
N ILE A 615 34.55 7.73 -9.96
CA ILE A 615 33.68 6.63 -9.58
C ILE A 615 33.36 5.86 -10.85
N THR A 616 33.66 4.57 -10.85
CA THR A 616 33.39 3.67 -11.99
C THR A 616 32.37 2.61 -11.56
N PHE A 617 31.56 2.10 -12.50
CA PHE A 617 30.66 1.01 -12.15
C PHE A 617 31.41 -0.20 -11.60
N THR A 618 32.61 -0.52 -12.09
CA THR A 618 33.44 -1.62 -11.57
C THR A 618 33.77 -1.49 -10.07
N TRP A 619 33.81 -0.26 -9.53
CA TRP A 619 33.96 0.00 -8.09
C TRP A 619 32.62 -0.17 -7.36
N LEU A 620 31.55 0.43 -7.89
CA LEU A 620 30.19 0.31 -7.33
C LEU A 620 29.70 -1.14 -7.32
N GLU A 621 30.08 -1.94 -8.31
CA GLU A 621 29.70 -3.34 -8.50
C GLU A 621 30.00 -4.22 -7.28
N VAL A 622 31.02 -3.89 -6.48
CA VAL A 622 31.35 -4.61 -5.25
C VAL A 622 30.31 -4.34 -4.16
N PHE A 623 29.93 -3.07 -3.97
CA PHE A 623 28.88 -2.66 -3.04
C PHE A 623 27.51 -3.16 -3.52
N LEU A 624 27.19 -2.94 -4.80
CA LEU A 624 25.91 -3.29 -5.39
C LEU A 624 25.66 -4.81 -5.38
N LYS A 625 26.71 -5.64 -5.49
CA LYS A 625 26.58 -7.10 -5.29
C LYS A 625 26.12 -7.49 -3.89
N GLU A 626 26.47 -6.73 -2.85
CA GLU A 626 26.00 -7.00 -1.49
C GLU A 626 24.66 -6.32 -1.22
N TRP A 627 24.45 -5.09 -1.69
CA TRP A 627 23.17 -4.38 -1.66
C TRP A 627 22.04 -5.19 -2.31
N ASN A 628 22.29 -5.78 -3.48
CA ASN A 628 21.30 -6.57 -4.19
C ASN A 628 20.85 -7.82 -3.43
N LYS A 629 21.63 -8.37 -2.49
CA LYS A 629 21.21 -9.52 -1.67
C LYS A 629 20.26 -9.13 -0.53
N VAL A 630 20.22 -7.85 -0.15
CA VAL A 630 19.45 -7.39 1.00
C VAL A 630 17.96 -7.41 0.68
N ARG A 631 17.16 -7.94 1.61
CA ARG A 631 15.70 -8.05 1.45
C ARG A 631 14.93 -6.85 1.99
N ASP A 632 15.47 -6.23 3.02
CA ASP A 632 14.88 -5.06 3.68
C ASP A 632 15.16 -3.77 2.89
N ASN A 633 14.10 -3.10 2.41
CA ASN A 633 14.21 -1.89 1.60
C ASN A 633 14.73 -0.67 2.39
N ASN A 634 14.60 -0.67 3.71
CA ASN A 634 15.09 0.40 4.57
C ASN A 634 16.59 0.25 4.84
N MET A 635 17.05 -0.98 5.05
CA MET A 635 18.48 -1.31 5.03
C MET A 635 19.12 -0.97 3.68
N LYS A 636 18.45 -1.27 2.55
CA LYS A 636 18.90 -0.84 1.21
C LYS A 636 19.13 0.67 1.13
N ARG A 637 18.18 1.49 1.58
CA ARG A 637 18.32 2.97 1.56
C ARG A 637 19.44 3.44 2.50
N ILE A 638 19.60 2.82 3.69
CA ILE A 638 20.70 3.12 4.61
C ILE A 638 22.04 2.86 3.92
N MET A 639 22.22 1.68 3.33
CA MET A 639 23.44 1.29 2.61
C MET A 639 23.77 2.25 1.46
N LEU A 640 22.80 2.70 0.67
CA LEU A 640 23.05 3.69 -0.40
C LEU A 640 23.53 5.04 0.17
N ASN A 641 22.97 5.47 1.31
CA ASN A 641 23.35 6.71 1.99
C ASN A 641 24.71 6.63 2.71
N GLU A 642 25.10 5.45 3.17
CA GLU A 642 26.44 5.18 3.71
C GLU A 642 27.47 5.17 2.59
N GLN A 643 27.19 4.45 1.48
CA GLN A 643 28.07 4.40 0.32
C GLN A 643 28.26 5.78 -0.34
N LEU A 644 27.21 6.62 -0.40
CA LEU A 644 27.33 8.02 -0.84
C LEU A 644 28.20 8.86 0.11
N ALA A 645 28.10 8.64 1.42
CA ALA A 645 28.94 9.34 2.40
C ALA A 645 30.41 8.93 2.31
N ASP A 646 30.72 7.64 2.13
CA ASP A 646 32.09 7.14 1.88
C ASP A 646 32.67 7.68 0.57
N LEU A 647 31.82 7.90 -0.44
CA LEU A 647 32.16 8.60 -1.68
C LEU A 647 32.29 10.12 -1.53
N GLY A 648 31.95 10.72 -0.39
CA GLY A 648 31.91 12.17 -0.22
C GLY A 648 30.81 12.87 -1.04
N LEU A 649 29.78 12.14 -1.48
CA LEU A 649 28.65 12.63 -2.25
C LEU A 649 27.46 13.00 -1.34
N PRO A 650 26.52 13.85 -1.81
CA PRO A 650 25.30 14.16 -1.08
C PRO A 650 24.44 12.91 -0.80
N LYS A 651 23.87 12.84 0.40
CA LYS A 651 22.88 11.80 0.76
C LYS A 651 21.61 11.91 -0.08
N ILE A 652 20.85 10.83 -0.15
CA ILE A 652 19.56 10.76 -0.83
C ILE A 652 18.52 11.54 -0.01
N PRO A 653 17.81 12.54 -0.58
CA PRO A 653 16.71 13.19 0.11
C PRO A 653 15.61 12.18 0.39
N GLN A 654 15.21 12.05 1.66
CA GLN A 654 14.10 11.20 2.14
C GLN A 654 12.72 11.76 1.75
N TYR A 655 12.64 12.40 0.58
CA TYR A 655 11.46 13.13 0.13
C TYR A 655 11.39 13.23 -1.39
N ILE A 656 10.25 12.81 -1.94
CA ILE A 656 9.61 13.58 -3.02
C ILE A 656 9.07 14.87 -2.38
N ALA A 657 9.94 15.87 -2.18
CA ALA A 657 9.61 17.22 -1.73
C ALA A 657 10.24 18.26 -2.65
N GLU A 658 9.56 19.39 -2.79
CA GLU A 658 9.57 20.29 -3.95
C GLU A 658 10.86 21.11 -4.17
N ALA A 659 12.02 20.45 -4.22
CA ALA A 659 13.35 21.01 -4.46
C ALA A 659 13.57 21.45 -5.93
N GLY A 660 12.59 22.14 -6.49
CA GLY A 660 12.55 22.61 -7.88
C GLY A 660 12.34 24.12 -8.01
N LEU A 661 12.83 24.91 -7.03
CA LEU A 661 12.59 26.36 -6.93
C LEU A 661 13.16 27.17 -8.12
N GLY A 662 14.12 26.63 -8.88
CA GLY A 662 14.56 27.17 -10.17
C GLY A 662 13.75 26.66 -11.39
N CYS A 663 13.13 25.49 -11.29
CA CYS A 663 12.46 24.82 -12.41
C CYS A 663 11.00 25.21 -12.59
N ARG A 664 10.31 25.62 -11.52
CA ARG A 664 8.83 25.74 -11.48
C ARG A 664 8.21 26.91 -12.26
N LEU A 665 9.00 27.66 -13.03
CA LEU A 665 8.58 28.91 -13.68
C LEU A 665 8.59 28.90 -15.23
N LYS A 666 8.92 27.79 -15.89
CA LYS A 666 9.05 27.76 -17.38
C LYS A 666 8.11 26.82 -18.15
N TYR A 667 7.48 25.82 -17.54
CA TYR A 667 6.50 24.99 -18.29
C TYR A 667 5.19 25.77 -18.59
N LEU A 668 4.73 26.59 -17.63
CA LEU A 668 3.54 27.45 -17.73
C LEU A 668 3.67 28.66 -18.69
N ARG A 669 4.63 28.64 -19.63
CA ARG A 669 4.71 29.58 -20.76
C ARG A 669 4.92 28.92 -22.12
N ASN A 670 5.59 27.77 -22.19
CA ASN A 670 5.95 27.16 -23.48
C ASN A 670 4.93 26.14 -24.03
N ALA A 671 3.94 25.71 -23.24
CA ALA A 671 2.80 24.95 -23.76
C ALA A 671 1.98 25.70 -24.83
N HIS A 672 2.14 27.03 -24.94
CA HIS A 672 1.57 27.86 -26.00
C HIS A 672 2.47 28.01 -27.25
N LEU A 673 3.71 27.49 -27.25
CA LEU A 673 4.71 27.80 -28.30
C LEU A 673 5.35 26.58 -28.99
N ILE A 674 5.02 25.34 -28.62
CA ILE A 674 5.42 24.14 -29.38
C ILE A 674 4.50 23.97 -30.63
N ASN A 675 4.51 25.01 -31.45
CA ASN A 675 3.96 25.09 -32.81
C ASN A 675 4.91 25.87 -33.75
N ALA A 676 6.10 26.27 -33.30
CA ALA A 676 7.04 27.10 -34.06
C ALA A 676 8.53 26.76 -33.79
N ALA A 677 9.20 26.18 -34.79
CA ALA A 677 10.66 25.99 -34.96
C ALA A 677 11.43 25.19 -33.87
N GLY A 678 12.62 24.61 -34.10
CA GLY A 678 13.32 24.36 -35.38
C GLY A 678 14.74 24.96 -35.49
N LYS A 679 15.77 24.09 -35.44
CA LYS A 679 17.23 24.23 -35.80
C LYS A 679 18.25 24.09 -34.63
N ALA A 680 19.43 23.55 -34.99
CA ALA A 680 20.75 23.49 -34.29
C ALA A 680 20.84 22.64 -32.98
N THR A 681 21.72 21.64 -32.76
CA THR A 681 23.21 21.45 -32.89
C THR A 681 24.04 22.23 -31.85
N SER A 682 25.05 21.69 -31.12
CA SER A 682 25.69 20.34 -31.06
C SER A 682 26.58 20.16 -29.79
N ASP A 683 27.13 18.95 -29.57
CA ASP A 683 28.01 18.45 -28.46
C ASP A 683 29.53 18.82 -28.64
N PRO A 684 30.58 18.35 -27.87
CA PRO A 684 30.67 17.48 -26.67
C PRO A 684 31.76 17.79 -25.55
N GLN A 685 31.76 16.94 -24.49
CA GLN A 685 32.73 16.44 -23.44
C GLN A 685 34.30 16.46 -23.64
N PRO A 686 35.23 15.80 -22.85
CA PRO A 686 35.19 14.86 -21.65
C PRO A 686 36.32 14.97 -20.52
N ASN A 687 36.32 14.05 -19.50
CA ASN A 687 37.44 13.17 -18.97
C ASN A 687 37.73 12.94 -17.43
N THR A 688 38.41 11.80 -17.10
CA THR A 688 38.47 11.01 -15.81
C THR A 688 39.91 10.93 -15.16
N PRO A 689 40.51 9.86 -14.51
CA PRO A 689 40.12 8.68 -13.65
C PRO A 689 40.14 9.03 -12.12
N ALA A 690 40.29 8.22 -11.01
CA ALA A 690 40.40 6.78 -10.58
C ALA A 690 41.83 6.31 -10.12
N PRO A 691 42.09 5.26 -9.27
CA PRO A 691 41.20 4.25 -8.58
C PRO A 691 41.65 3.61 -7.17
N SER A 692 40.87 2.64 -6.64
CA SER A 692 41.26 1.41 -5.82
C SER A 692 41.53 1.52 -4.26
N SER A 693 41.54 0.47 -3.39
CA SER A 693 41.40 -1.03 -3.46
C SER A 693 40.84 -1.72 -2.14
N THR A 694 40.76 -3.08 -2.05
CA THR A 694 40.05 -3.97 -1.05
C THR A 694 41.01 -4.99 -0.32
N PRO A 695 40.70 -6.16 0.36
CA PRO A 695 39.45 -6.94 0.73
C PRO A 695 39.38 -7.73 2.14
N ARG A 696 38.24 -8.44 2.43
CA ARG A 696 38.05 -9.74 3.22
C ARG A 696 37.99 -9.74 4.80
N ARG A 697 37.46 -10.75 5.56
CA ARG A 697 37.08 -12.20 5.35
C ARG A 697 36.12 -12.82 6.46
N LYS A 698 35.25 -13.81 6.12
CA LYS A 698 34.80 -15.11 6.81
C LYS A 698 34.56 -15.21 8.36
N GLU A 699 33.76 -16.10 9.02
CA GLU A 699 32.74 -17.16 8.70
C GLU A 699 32.04 -17.75 9.98
N GLN A 700 30.95 -18.57 9.81
CA GLN A 700 30.48 -19.76 10.60
C GLN A 700 28.96 -19.86 10.96
N GLN A 701 28.47 -21.06 11.33
CA GLN A 701 27.05 -21.52 11.42
C GLN A 701 26.77 -22.35 12.70
N HIS A 702 25.50 -22.69 13.02
CA HIS A 702 25.12 -24.01 13.60
C HIS A 702 23.59 -24.31 13.69
N ALA A 703 23.22 -25.54 13.30
CA ALA A 703 22.14 -26.45 13.76
C ALA A 703 20.63 -26.07 13.80
N LEU A 704 19.77 -27.10 13.65
CA LEU A 704 18.29 -27.11 13.66
C LEU A 704 17.76 -28.34 14.43
N ILE A 705 16.49 -28.32 14.85
CA ILE A 705 15.70 -29.44 15.42
C ILE A 705 14.30 -29.44 14.79
N ASP A 706 13.66 -30.61 14.63
CA ASP A 706 12.47 -30.86 13.80
C ASP A 706 11.30 -31.49 14.61
N ILE A 707 10.04 -31.14 14.30
CA ILE A 707 8.80 -31.60 14.97
C ILE A 707 7.65 -31.74 13.96
N GLN A 708 6.95 -32.89 14.00
CA GLN A 708 5.89 -33.27 13.05
C GLN A 708 4.46 -32.79 13.47
N PRO A 709 3.61 -32.31 12.55
CA PRO A 709 2.24 -31.83 12.84
C PRO A 709 1.14 -32.90 12.65
N THR A 710 -0.01 -32.71 13.33
CA THR A 710 -1.22 -33.55 13.22
C THR A 710 -2.39 -32.86 12.47
N ALA A 711 -3.42 -33.64 12.11
CA ALA A 711 -4.38 -33.34 11.04
C ALA A 711 -5.57 -32.41 11.41
N ILE A 712 -6.27 -31.94 10.37
CA ILE A 712 -7.35 -30.93 10.40
C ILE A 712 -8.73 -31.59 10.13
N PRO A 713 -9.82 -31.22 10.83
CA PRO A 713 -11.17 -31.71 10.53
C PRO A 713 -11.79 -31.04 9.29
N ALA A 714 -12.52 -31.82 8.48
CA ALA A 714 -13.22 -31.32 7.28
C ALA A 714 -14.64 -30.82 7.59
N GLY A 715 -15.07 -29.71 6.96
CA GLY A 715 -16.45 -29.20 7.08
C GLY A 715 -16.75 -27.89 6.36
N LEU A 716 -15.76 -27.04 6.08
CA LEU A 716 -15.95 -25.70 5.48
C LEU A 716 -15.44 -25.56 4.03
N ALA A 717 -14.75 -26.57 3.49
CA ALA A 717 -14.13 -26.50 2.16
C ALA A 717 -15.12 -26.62 0.98
N THR A 718 -16.36 -27.03 1.23
CA THR A 718 -17.34 -27.45 0.21
C THR A 718 -17.83 -26.30 -0.69
N ALA A 719 -17.64 -25.04 -0.29
CA ALA A 719 -18.07 -23.87 -1.06
C ALA A 719 -17.14 -23.54 -2.26
N CYS A 720 -15.94 -24.11 -2.33
CA CYS A 720 -14.93 -23.76 -3.35
C CYS A 720 -14.75 -24.83 -4.44
N ILE A 721 -15.61 -25.86 -4.51
CA ILE A 721 -15.46 -26.99 -5.43
C ILE A 721 -16.42 -26.84 -6.63
N HIS A 722 -15.94 -26.32 -7.75
CA HIS A 722 -16.57 -26.53 -9.06
C HIS A 722 -16.13 -27.91 -9.63
N PRO A 723 -17.01 -28.92 -9.75
CA PRO A 723 -16.62 -30.28 -10.12
C PRO A 723 -16.58 -30.46 -11.65
N ARG A 724 -15.68 -29.78 -12.37
CA ARG A 724 -15.60 -29.92 -13.84
C ARG A 724 -14.23 -29.65 -14.49
N LEU A 725 -13.20 -30.41 -14.09
CA LEU A 725 -11.91 -30.43 -14.80
C LEU A 725 -11.30 -31.84 -15.01
N LEU A 726 -12.14 -32.79 -15.42
CA LEU A 726 -11.73 -34.06 -16.02
C LEU A 726 -12.40 -34.23 -17.39
N CYS A 727 -11.78 -33.65 -18.42
CA CYS A 727 -12.29 -33.75 -19.78
C CYS A 727 -11.83 -35.06 -20.45
N ARG A 728 -12.80 -35.76 -21.06
CA ARG A 728 -12.67 -37.04 -21.75
C ARG A 728 -11.42 -37.15 -22.65
N THR A 729 -10.51 -38.06 -22.34
CA THR A 729 -9.58 -38.59 -23.35
C THR A 729 -10.34 -39.52 -24.29
N ALA A 730 -10.21 -39.29 -25.60
CA ALA A 730 -11.02 -39.96 -26.61
C ALA A 730 -10.49 -41.37 -26.94
N ARG A 731 -11.04 -42.41 -26.31
CA ARG A 731 -10.97 -43.79 -26.84
C ARG A 731 -12.11 -44.05 -27.82
N ARG A 732 -11.87 -43.88 -29.13
CA ARG A 732 -12.50 -44.65 -30.22
C ARG A 732 -11.87 -44.32 -31.58
N MET A 733 -10.93 -45.17 -31.98
CA MET A 733 -10.66 -45.54 -33.38
C MET A 733 -10.46 -47.06 -33.42
N HIS A 734 -10.64 -47.67 -34.60
CA HIS A 734 -10.56 -49.12 -34.85
C HIS A 734 -11.62 -49.99 -34.15
N SER A 735 -12.76 -50.19 -34.82
CA SER A 735 -13.18 -51.53 -35.28
C SER A 735 -14.41 -51.41 -36.19
N TYR A 736 -14.30 -52.00 -37.39
CA TYR A 736 -15.20 -51.88 -38.56
C TYR A 736 -15.24 -50.48 -39.20
#